data_AF-A0A7J0C0N0-F1
#
_entry.id   AF-A0A7J0C0N0-F1
#
_cell.length_a   1.000
_cell.length_b   1.000
_cell.length_c   1.000
_cell.angle_alpha   90.00
_cell.angle_beta   90.00
_cell.angle_gamma   90.00
#
_symmetry.space_group_name_H-M   'P 1'
#
loop_
_entity.id
_entity.type
_entity.pdbx_description
1 polymer ?
#
loop_
_entity_poly.entity_id
_entity_poly.type
_entity_poly.pdbx_seq_one_letter_code
_entity_poly.pdbx_strand_id
1 'polypeptide(L)'
;MPLALVRRLSPDATGQLPPGRAVRTVTLSQSPAEDGTARDAGRRALLGQDTFRGVRTVSAPPLTDSVAGTEAAPPARRTVFTGPPVALPGAGTGLGADYFVSHGTPRSVTLGTDDAARPSVKVSGVQLGEALKSWGVDDDEDRPLVLFSCETGQQPAIAGLPVAQHVANRTGRPVYAPTSEVGTARGQDGEVRAVLTEGPDGPGRWRLFTPEPGGADLDRVARDAGLHAGPGPADEFARARTLQQIRTLRDALGPDAEQRPGNRELLAGLAYVDGLRWLGADSAARYADGRMTPDLLRRMATDWLTATGATSGGQGAGPTAEQYTAFLRAAAGLRAGAGPGTTLGDLLPPPPPGLLPTTPVSREEVRGLSYAQSAQVSWSLSDAPLPLADLALSPEDTAELVRRRTGPPAVPGRPEPLAGDLAPTGGDPGPAPGSTGLIRADGLAFRRVNAPGDGNCLFRAVLDSARGRELPPAWAARNMAGLRSLVRDRVSGSELGAVADLAVPDPVFTVVDDLRIRALAGVHDADGRRRLTEEWNRVAQAVVTDGDPGRWQRILADSDYPQLAEVAPTPDAARRLGGRGLLAAAAERPGLWPSPFADLLPEALAHTLGLDLRLVRPDPQVAGALLVTELHPGGVGGTLHLAYNGSDHYDALVPAPEPAPEETPEPTGGPVPRTRTVPTPSGSGCAAWPGSPMPTGRRPPTGATRSRWRPSSNGTAPPA
;
A
#
# COMPACT_ATOMS: atom_id res chain seq x y z
N MET A 1 -5.33 -9.56 19.17
CA MET A 1 -5.78 -8.95 20.45
C MET A 1 -7.26 -9.22 20.59
N PRO A 2 -7.78 -9.52 21.80
CA PRO A 2 -9.23 -9.65 22.00
C PRO A 2 -9.96 -8.37 21.59
N LEU A 3 -11.08 -8.51 20.85
CA LEU A 3 -11.87 -7.38 20.40
C LEU A 3 -12.43 -6.55 21.57
N ALA A 4 -12.68 -7.18 22.72
CA ALA A 4 -13.16 -6.52 23.93
C ALA A 4 -12.18 -5.47 24.51
N LEU A 5 -10.91 -5.48 24.10
CA LEU A 5 -9.94 -4.45 24.49
C LEU A 5 -9.91 -3.27 23.51
N VAL A 6 -10.51 -3.41 22.33
CA VAL A 6 -10.62 -2.30 21.38
C VAL A 6 -11.59 -1.28 21.93
N ARG A 7 -11.11 -0.04 22.01
CA ARG A 7 -11.91 1.06 22.47
C ARG A 7 -12.85 1.52 21.36
N ARG A 8 -14.13 1.56 21.70
CA ARG A 8 -15.23 1.97 20.81
C ARG A 8 -16.06 3.03 21.53
N LEU A 9 -16.15 4.22 20.94
CA LEU A 9 -17.10 5.24 21.38
C LEU A 9 -18.16 5.41 20.29
N SER A 10 -19.39 5.04 20.62
CA SER A 10 -20.55 5.33 19.77
C SER A 10 -21.34 6.43 20.46
N PRO A 11 -21.29 7.68 19.99
CA PRO A 11 -22.05 8.75 20.63
C PRO A 11 -23.54 8.46 20.45
N ASP A 12 -24.29 8.61 21.54
CA ASP A 12 -25.74 8.39 21.55
C ASP A 12 -26.44 9.42 20.66
N ALA A 13 -26.91 8.96 19.50
CA ALA A 13 -27.96 9.65 18.76
C ALA A 13 -29.32 9.22 19.34
N THR A 14 -29.62 9.66 20.58
CA THR A 14 -30.88 9.32 21.30
C THR A 14 -32.12 10.02 20.73
N GLY A 15 -32.14 10.27 19.42
CA GLY A 15 -33.28 10.83 18.71
C GLY A 15 -33.25 10.45 17.22
N GLN A 16 -34.43 10.43 16.60
CA GLN A 16 -34.53 10.28 15.15
C GLN A 16 -33.87 11.50 14.50
N LEU A 17 -32.70 11.31 13.89
CA LEU A 17 -32.03 12.38 13.15
C LEU A 17 -32.99 12.97 12.09
N PRO A 18 -32.93 14.29 11.84
CA PRO A 18 -33.75 14.91 10.81
C PRO A 18 -33.63 14.15 9.48
N PRO A 19 -34.74 13.99 8.73
CA PRO A 19 -34.71 13.40 7.39
C PRO A 19 -33.65 14.10 6.53
N GLY A 20 -32.84 13.32 5.79
CA GLY A 20 -31.80 13.83 4.90
C GLY A 20 -30.39 13.91 5.50
N ARG A 21 -30.18 13.57 6.79
CA ARG A 21 -28.82 13.47 7.36
C ARG A 21 -28.04 12.27 6.84
N ALA A 22 -26.79 12.52 6.46
CA ALA A 22 -25.88 11.49 5.97
C ALA A 22 -25.42 10.53 7.07
N VAL A 23 -25.09 11.08 8.23
CA VAL A 23 -24.44 10.34 9.33
C VAL A 23 -25.48 9.90 10.34
N ARG A 24 -25.80 8.59 10.35
CA ARG A 24 -26.77 8.00 11.30
C ARG A 24 -26.11 7.65 12.62
N THR A 25 -25.01 6.90 12.54
CA THR A 25 -24.18 6.54 13.69
C THR A 25 -22.74 6.89 13.39
N VAL A 26 -21.99 7.21 14.44
CA VAL A 26 -20.54 7.37 14.37
C VAL A 26 -19.93 6.39 15.37
N THR A 27 -18.99 5.59 14.93
CA THR A 27 -18.16 4.74 15.78
C THR A 27 -16.75 5.28 15.72
N LEU A 28 -16.27 5.83 16.83
CA LEU A 28 -14.91 6.32 16.98
C LEU A 28 -14.05 5.23 17.60
N SER A 29 -12.93 4.92 16.95
CA SER A 29 -11.86 4.13 17.55
C SER A 29 -10.60 4.98 17.62
N GLN A 30 -10.23 5.39 18.83
CA GLN A 30 -9.11 6.30 19.10
C GLN A 30 -8.45 5.96 20.43
N SER A 31 -7.19 6.33 20.57
CA SER A 31 -6.45 6.10 21.80
C SER A 31 -6.97 6.97 22.95
N PRO A 32 -6.79 6.58 24.22
CA PRO A 32 -7.13 7.43 25.37
C PRO A 32 -6.46 8.81 25.35
N ALA A 33 -5.30 8.93 24.72
CA ALA A 33 -4.59 10.20 24.56
C ALA A 33 -5.30 11.20 23.63
N GLU A 34 -6.23 10.74 22.79
CA GLU A 34 -6.98 11.59 21.88
C GLU A 34 -8.27 12.15 22.52
N ASP A 35 -8.69 11.65 23.68
CA ASP A 35 -9.93 12.08 24.32
C ASP A 35 -9.91 13.53 24.78
N GLY A 36 -11.03 14.24 24.63
CA GLY A 36 -11.17 15.63 25.04
C GLY A 36 -10.33 16.61 24.21
N THR A 37 -9.60 16.12 23.20
CA THR A 37 -8.83 16.97 22.28
C THR A 37 -9.73 17.59 21.22
N ALA A 38 -9.21 18.62 20.53
CA ALA A 38 -9.90 19.20 19.38
C ALA A 38 -10.18 18.18 18.26
N ARG A 39 -9.36 17.11 18.14
CA ARG A 39 -9.58 16.04 17.17
C ARG A 39 -10.80 15.21 17.53
N ASP A 40 -10.94 14.86 18.80
CA ASP A 40 -12.09 14.13 19.33
C ASP A 40 -13.40 14.93 19.20
N ALA A 41 -13.35 16.23 19.49
CA ALA A 41 -14.47 17.14 19.23
C ALA A 41 -14.82 17.22 17.73
N GLY A 42 -13.82 17.32 16.86
CA GLY A 42 -14.01 17.34 15.40
C GLY A 42 -14.65 16.07 14.87
N ARG A 43 -14.20 14.89 15.33
CA ARG A 43 -14.79 13.59 14.95
C ARG A 43 -16.24 13.46 15.39
N ARG A 44 -16.60 13.91 16.60
CA ARG A 44 -18.00 13.91 17.06
C ARG A 44 -18.89 14.86 16.28
N ALA A 45 -18.33 15.96 15.76
CA ALA A 45 -19.08 16.92 14.94
C ALA A 45 -19.64 16.29 13.65
N LEU A 46 -19.14 15.13 13.21
CA LEU A 46 -19.65 14.39 12.03
C LEU A 46 -21.13 14.03 12.14
N LEU A 47 -21.68 13.78 13.34
CA LEU A 47 -23.13 13.50 13.52
C LEU A 47 -24.04 14.65 13.05
N GLY A 48 -23.48 15.86 12.95
CA GLY A 48 -24.16 17.07 12.47
C GLY A 48 -23.99 17.35 10.98
N GLN A 49 -23.20 16.56 10.25
CA GLN A 49 -22.80 16.87 8.87
C GLN A 49 -23.63 16.11 7.85
N ASP A 50 -23.87 16.75 6.71
CA ASP A 50 -24.45 16.18 5.50
C ASP A 50 -23.56 16.42 4.26
N THR A 51 -22.50 17.21 4.41
CA THR A 51 -21.61 17.63 3.33
C THR A 51 -20.13 17.58 3.74
N PHE A 52 -19.26 17.48 2.74
CA PHE A 52 -17.80 17.59 2.84
C PHE A 52 -17.25 18.61 1.83
N ARG A 53 -16.00 19.03 1.99
CA ARG A 53 -15.29 19.88 1.03
C ARG A 53 -13.90 19.38 0.71
N GLY A 54 -13.41 19.70 -0.49
CA GLY A 54 -11.99 19.54 -0.82
C GLY A 54 -11.13 20.53 -0.04
N VAL A 55 -9.90 20.14 0.28
CA VAL A 55 -8.88 21.05 0.82
C VAL A 55 -7.52 20.79 0.18
N ARG A 56 -6.71 21.84 0.05
CA ARG A 56 -5.28 21.76 -0.28
C ARG A 56 -4.43 22.39 0.82
N THR A 57 -3.26 21.84 1.07
CA THR A 57 -2.29 22.41 2.00
C THR A 57 -1.30 23.26 1.23
N VAL A 58 -1.20 24.55 1.58
CA VAL A 58 -0.24 25.49 0.98
C VAL A 58 0.74 26.00 2.03
N SER A 59 1.98 26.26 1.62
CA SER A 59 2.94 26.98 2.44
C SER A 59 2.56 28.46 2.47
N ALA A 60 2.36 29.02 3.67
CA ALA A 60 2.19 30.45 3.86
C ALA A 60 3.52 31.06 4.33
N PRO A 61 3.87 32.28 3.88
CA PRO A 61 4.97 33.01 4.48
C PRO A 61 4.66 33.25 5.97
N PRO A 62 5.68 33.25 6.84
CA PRO A 62 5.48 33.54 8.26
C PRO A 62 4.77 34.89 8.41
N LEU A 63 3.80 34.97 9.31
CA LEU A 63 3.15 36.23 9.67
C LEU A 63 4.25 37.16 10.19
N THR A 64 4.56 38.22 9.44
CA THR A 64 5.53 39.24 9.84
C THR A 64 4.95 40.06 10.97
N ASP A 65 5.16 39.58 12.20
CA ASP A 65 5.15 40.38 13.44
C ASP A 65 6.11 39.70 14.44
N SER A 66 7.35 39.43 14.00
CA SER A 66 8.42 38.95 14.87
C SER A 66 9.54 39.97 14.85
N VAL A 67 9.70 40.64 15.99
CA VAL A 67 10.80 41.56 16.30
C VAL A 67 12.13 40.89 15.91
N ALA A 68 12.98 41.63 15.20
CA ALA A 68 14.24 41.15 14.65
C ALA A 68 15.09 40.46 15.74
N GLY A 69 15.43 39.18 15.52
CA GLY A 69 16.43 38.47 16.33
C GLY A 69 16.15 37.01 16.69
N THR A 70 15.06 36.39 16.26
CA THR A 70 14.81 34.95 16.54
C THR A 70 14.86 34.15 15.25
N GLU A 71 15.46 32.96 15.29
CA GLU A 71 15.53 31.96 14.21
C GLU A 71 14.24 31.94 13.37
N ALA A 72 14.39 31.96 12.04
CA ALA A 72 13.27 31.97 11.12
C ALA A 72 12.37 30.75 11.38
N ALA A 73 11.18 31.00 11.93
CA ALA A 73 10.20 29.95 12.16
C ALA A 73 9.88 29.25 10.82
N PRO A 74 9.78 27.91 10.79
CA PRO A 74 9.44 27.19 9.58
C PRO A 74 8.10 27.72 9.00
N PRO A 75 7.95 27.75 7.67
CA PRO A 75 6.77 28.32 7.03
C PRO A 75 5.49 27.65 7.53
N ALA A 76 4.51 28.46 7.93
CA ALA A 76 3.25 27.96 8.44
C ALA A 76 2.46 27.25 7.32
N ARG A 77 2.06 26.00 7.55
CA ARG A 77 1.19 25.27 6.61
C ARG A 77 -0.24 25.74 6.81
N ARG A 78 -0.91 26.17 5.73
CA ARG A 78 -2.30 26.61 5.75
C ARG A 78 -3.16 25.69 4.88
N THR A 79 -4.29 25.24 5.43
CA THR A 79 -5.31 24.50 4.70
C THR A 79 -6.25 25.47 4.00
N VAL A 80 -6.48 25.28 2.70
CA VAL A 80 -7.36 26.11 1.86
C VAL A 80 -8.45 25.21 1.29
N PHE A 81 -9.72 25.59 1.46
CA PHE A 81 -10.84 24.85 0.87
C PHE A 81 -10.84 24.97 -0.66
N THR A 82 -11.02 23.85 -1.33
CA THR A 82 -11.13 23.73 -2.79
C THR A 82 -12.56 23.34 -3.15
N GLY A 83 -13.25 24.21 -3.90
CA GLY A 83 -14.61 23.96 -4.41
C GLY A 83 -15.77 24.13 -3.41
N PRO A 84 -17.01 23.96 -3.89
CA PRO A 84 -18.23 24.04 -3.07
C PRO A 84 -18.40 22.79 -2.17
N PRO A 85 -19.30 22.84 -1.15
CA PRO A 85 -19.75 21.65 -0.43
C PRO A 85 -20.30 20.57 -1.38
N VAL A 86 -19.94 19.32 -1.10
CA VAL A 86 -20.44 18.12 -1.77
C VAL A 86 -21.12 17.23 -0.73
N ALA A 87 -22.19 16.52 -1.11
CA ALA A 87 -22.91 15.61 -0.22
C ALA A 87 -22.01 14.48 0.33
N LEU A 88 -22.13 14.20 1.63
CA LEU A 88 -21.50 13.03 2.26
C LEU A 88 -22.19 11.73 1.82
N PRO A 89 -21.50 10.58 1.82
CA PRO A 89 -22.13 9.30 1.57
C PRO A 89 -23.32 9.04 2.51
N GLY A 90 -24.49 8.69 1.94
CA GLY A 90 -25.74 8.53 2.68
C GLY A 90 -26.59 9.81 2.83
N ALA A 91 -26.06 10.99 2.47
CA ALA A 91 -26.85 12.22 2.49
C ALA A 91 -28.08 12.14 1.57
N GLY A 92 -29.21 12.70 2.02
CA GLY A 92 -30.47 12.66 1.26
C GLY A 92 -31.16 11.29 1.21
N THR A 93 -30.62 10.27 1.88
CA THR A 93 -31.28 8.97 2.05
C THR A 93 -32.02 8.89 3.39
N GLY A 94 -33.11 8.13 3.46
CA GLY A 94 -33.85 7.92 4.71
C GLY A 94 -33.09 7.04 5.73
N LEU A 95 -32.15 6.23 5.26
CA LEU A 95 -31.36 5.30 6.06
C LEU A 95 -30.09 5.94 6.66
N GLY A 96 -29.53 6.94 6.00
CA GLY A 96 -28.20 7.48 6.34
C GLY A 96 -27.13 6.40 6.23
N ALA A 97 -25.99 6.61 6.88
CA ALA A 97 -24.88 5.67 6.90
C ALA A 97 -24.22 5.57 8.29
N ASP A 98 -23.56 4.44 8.54
CA ASP A 98 -22.78 4.22 9.76
C ASP A 98 -21.31 4.57 9.50
N TYR A 99 -20.82 5.58 10.20
CA TYR A 99 -19.46 6.09 10.03
C TYR A 99 -18.53 5.42 11.01
N PHE A 100 -17.46 4.80 10.51
CA PHE A 100 -16.36 4.34 11.32
C PHE A 100 -15.18 5.31 11.17
N VAL A 101 -14.71 5.86 12.28
CA VAL A 101 -13.71 6.94 12.30
C VAL A 101 -12.45 6.46 13.02
N SER A 102 -11.34 6.53 12.31
CA SER A 102 -10.02 6.11 12.80
C SER A 102 -8.93 6.68 11.87
N HIS A 103 -7.66 6.47 12.21
CA HIS A 103 -6.56 6.72 11.27
C HIS A 103 -6.34 5.49 10.40
N GLY A 104 -5.92 5.67 9.15
CA GLY A 104 -5.66 4.56 8.26
C GLY A 104 -4.71 4.87 7.13
N THR A 105 -4.50 3.83 6.33
CA THR A 105 -3.65 3.76 5.14
C THR A 105 -4.37 2.87 4.13
N PRO A 106 -3.87 2.72 2.88
CA PRO A 106 -4.47 1.80 1.91
C PRO A 106 -4.58 0.35 2.38
N ARG A 107 -3.74 -0.09 3.34
CA ARG A 107 -3.66 -1.49 3.81
C ARG A 107 -4.11 -1.74 5.25
N SER A 108 -4.10 -0.71 6.09
CA SER A 108 -4.32 -0.89 7.52
C SER A 108 -5.07 0.28 8.14
N VAL A 109 -5.66 0.00 9.30
CA VAL A 109 -6.40 0.96 10.11
C VAL A 109 -5.93 0.87 11.55
N THR A 110 -5.85 2.01 12.23
CA THR A 110 -5.40 2.09 13.63
C THR A 110 -6.61 2.17 14.54
N LEU A 111 -6.79 1.17 15.39
CA LEU A 111 -7.83 1.11 16.41
C LEU A 111 -7.28 1.57 17.75
N GLY A 112 -8.05 2.36 18.49
CA GLY A 112 -7.74 2.68 19.89
C GLY A 112 -7.97 1.48 20.80
N THR A 113 -7.25 1.41 21.92
CA THR A 113 -7.48 0.37 22.94
C THR A 113 -7.48 0.97 24.34
N ASP A 114 -8.14 0.28 25.28
CA ASP A 114 -8.09 0.63 26.71
C ASP A 114 -6.85 0.09 27.44
N ASP A 115 -6.00 -0.67 26.73
CA ASP A 115 -4.72 -1.11 27.26
C ASP A 115 -3.72 0.05 27.23
N ALA A 116 -3.37 0.57 28.41
CA ALA A 116 -2.41 1.66 28.55
C ALA A 116 -1.02 1.33 27.98
N ALA A 117 -0.63 0.05 27.93
CA ALA A 117 0.61 -0.37 27.30
C ALA A 117 0.52 -0.41 25.77
N ARG A 118 -0.70 -0.40 25.22
CA ARG A 118 -0.99 -0.48 23.78
C ARG A 118 -2.14 0.46 23.43
N PRO A 119 -1.95 1.79 23.58
CA PRO A 119 -3.04 2.76 23.43
C PRO A 119 -3.71 2.73 22.05
N SER A 120 -3.04 2.15 21.05
CA SER A 120 -3.61 1.79 19.77
C SER A 120 -3.02 0.49 19.20
N VAL A 121 -3.73 -0.09 18.23
CA VAL A 121 -3.30 -1.28 17.47
C VAL A 121 -3.64 -1.09 16.01
N LYS A 122 -2.70 -1.38 15.11
CA LYS A 122 -3.00 -1.42 13.67
C LYS A 122 -3.55 -2.79 13.27
N VAL A 123 -4.60 -2.77 12.46
CA VAL A 123 -5.29 -3.97 11.96
C VAL A 123 -5.43 -3.92 10.45
N SER A 124 -5.49 -5.09 9.82
CA SER A 124 -5.83 -5.23 8.40
C SER A 124 -7.30 -4.94 8.14
N GLY A 125 -7.66 -4.70 6.88
CA GLY A 125 -9.08 -4.56 6.48
C GLY A 125 -9.92 -5.80 6.78
N VAL A 126 -9.34 -7.00 6.76
CA VAL A 126 -10.03 -8.23 7.16
C VAL A 126 -10.39 -8.20 8.64
N GLN A 127 -9.43 -7.89 9.50
CA GLN A 127 -9.63 -7.82 10.95
C GLN A 127 -10.61 -6.71 11.33
N LEU A 128 -10.54 -5.55 10.66
CA LEU A 128 -11.51 -4.48 10.82
C LEU A 128 -12.91 -4.92 10.38
N GLY A 129 -13.02 -5.65 9.26
CA GLY A 129 -14.29 -6.17 8.78
C GLY A 129 -14.95 -7.12 9.78
N GLU A 130 -14.19 -8.05 10.37
CA GLU A 130 -14.70 -8.93 11.44
C GLU A 130 -15.13 -8.16 12.69
N ALA A 131 -14.35 -7.15 13.09
CA ALA A 131 -14.69 -6.27 14.21
C ALA A 131 -16.01 -5.53 13.94
N LEU A 132 -16.13 -4.85 12.80
CA LEU A 132 -17.33 -4.11 12.41
C LEU A 132 -18.54 -5.02 12.25
N LYS A 133 -18.36 -6.23 11.72
CA LYS A 133 -19.42 -7.24 11.63
C LYS A 133 -19.94 -7.63 13.00
N SER A 134 -19.06 -7.90 13.95
CA SER A 134 -19.45 -8.24 15.33
C SER A 134 -20.05 -7.08 16.12
N TRP A 135 -19.84 -5.85 15.65
CA TRP A 135 -20.34 -4.61 16.24
C TRP A 135 -21.66 -4.11 15.64
N GLY A 136 -22.05 -4.68 14.49
CA GLY A 136 -23.33 -4.40 13.85
C GLY A 136 -24.49 -5.00 14.61
N VAL A 137 -25.68 -4.48 14.35
CA VAL A 137 -26.95 -5.02 14.85
C VAL A 137 -27.65 -5.75 13.70
N ASP A 138 -28.48 -6.74 14.02
CA ASP A 138 -29.38 -7.36 13.02
C ASP A 138 -30.19 -6.25 12.32
N ASP A 139 -30.39 -6.37 11.00
CA ASP A 139 -30.96 -5.36 10.06
C ASP A 139 -30.03 -4.20 9.61
N ASP A 140 -28.73 -4.22 9.92
CA ASP A 140 -27.75 -3.26 9.39
C ASP A 140 -27.31 -3.54 7.93
N GLU A 141 -27.73 -4.66 7.33
CA GLU A 141 -27.21 -5.18 6.05
C GLU A 141 -27.36 -4.20 4.88
N ASP A 142 -28.50 -3.49 4.81
CA ASP A 142 -28.80 -2.54 3.73
C ASP A 142 -28.22 -1.14 3.98
N ARG A 143 -27.69 -0.87 5.18
CA ARG A 143 -27.16 0.45 5.53
C ARG A 143 -25.67 0.52 5.15
N PRO A 144 -25.24 1.52 4.37
CA PRO A 144 -23.83 1.64 4.02
C PRO A 144 -22.95 1.97 5.23
N LEU A 145 -21.74 1.42 5.20
CA LEU A 145 -20.64 1.78 6.08
C LEU A 145 -19.81 2.88 5.42
N VAL A 146 -19.34 3.85 6.19
CA VAL A 146 -18.40 4.87 5.72
C VAL A 146 -17.14 4.82 6.55
N LEU A 147 -16.03 4.40 5.95
CA LEU A 147 -14.71 4.42 6.58
C LEU A 147 -14.15 5.84 6.48
N PHE A 148 -14.42 6.65 7.50
CA PHE A 148 -13.81 7.98 7.65
C PHE A 148 -12.39 7.81 8.20
N SER A 149 -11.52 7.25 7.35
CA SER A 149 -10.16 6.87 7.67
C SER A 149 -9.28 7.04 6.44
N CYS A 150 -8.16 7.75 6.58
CA CYS A 150 -7.30 8.18 5.47
C CYS A 150 -6.98 7.04 4.50
N GLU A 151 -7.16 7.31 3.20
CA GLU A 151 -6.69 6.48 2.07
C GLU A 151 -7.20 5.03 2.05
N THR A 152 -8.16 4.66 2.91
CA THR A 152 -8.67 3.28 3.00
C THR A 152 -9.41 2.82 1.74
N GLY A 153 -9.78 3.76 0.86
CA GLY A 153 -10.33 3.51 -0.47
C GLY A 153 -9.31 3.61 -1.62
N GLN A 154 -8.03 3.84 -1.32
CA GLN A 154 -6.96 3.85 -2.32
C GLN A 154 -6.45 2.42 -2.57
N GLN A 155 -6.09 2.12 -3.81
CA GLN A 155 -5.46 0.85 -4.17
C GLN A 155 -4.03 0.78 -3.60
N PRO A 156 -3.65 -0.29 -2.88
CA PRO A 156 -2.27 -0.46 -2.44
C PRO A 156 -1.28 -0.57 -3.61
N ALA A 157 -0.13 0.10 -3.50
CA ALA A 157 0.90 0.15 -4.55
C ALA A 157 1.57 -1.20 -4.87
N ILE A 158 1.61 -2.09 -3.88
CA ILE A 158 2.08 -3.48 -3.98
C ILE A 158 0.87 -4.36 -3.64
N ALA A 159 0.73 -5.53 -4.27
CA ALA A 159 -0.38 -6.49 -4.18
C ALA A 159 -1.33 -6.41 -2.96
N GLY A 160 -2.62 -6.73 -3.19
CA GLY A 160 -3.66 -6.77 -2.15
C GLY A 160 -4.89 -5.93 -2.51
N LEU A 161 -5.91 -5.99 -1.66
CA LEU A 161 -7.11 -5.18 -1.78
C LEU A 161 -7.05 -3.97 -0.84
N PRO A 162 -7.72 -2.86 -1.19
CA PRO A 162 -7.95 -1.77 -0.25
C PRO A 162 -8.63 -2.28 1.02
N VAL A 163 -8.34 -1.64 2.16
CA VAL A 163 -9.05 -1.90 3.43
C VAL A 163 -10.56 -1.94 3.22
N ALA A 164 -11.12 -0.98 2.48
CA ALA A 164 -12.55 -0.87 2.26
C ALA A 164 -13.16 -2.08 1.54
N GLN A 165 -12.46 -2.66 0.56
CA GLN A 165 -12.93 -3.87 -0.13
C GLN A 165 -12.90 -5.09 0.79
N HIS A 166 -11.87 -5.21 1.64
CA HIS A 166 -11.85 -6.25 2.67
C HIS A 166 -13.02 -6.11 3.65
N VAL A 167 -13.30 -4.89 4.12
CA VAL A 167 -14.44 -4.64 5.01
C VAL A 167 -15.74 -5.01 4.32
N ALA A 168 -15.97 -4.58 3.07
CA ALA A 168 -17.17 -4.92 2.31
C ALA A 168 -17.36 -6.44 2.17
N ASN A 169 -16.30 -7.16 1.82
CA ASN A 169 -16.34 -8.62 1.68
C ASN A 169 -16.62 -9.34 3.01
N ARG A 170 -16.18 -8.80 4.15
CA ARG A 170 -16.38 -9.43 5.47
C ARG A 170 -17.73 -9.10 6.08
N THR A 171 -18.16 -7.84 5.99
CA THR A 171 -19.43 -7.38 6.57
C THR A 171 -20.62 -7.69 5.66
N GLY A 172 -20.41 -7.89 4.36
CA GLY A 172 -21.49 -8.04 3.39
C GLY A 172 -22.21 -6.72 3.07
N ARG A 173 -21.69 -5.58 3.55
CA ARG A 173 -22.31 -4.25 3.41
C ARG A 173 -21.60 -3.41 2.35
N PRO A 174 -22.29 -2.45 1.69
CA PRO A 174 -21.62 -1.44 0.88
C PRO A 174 -20.77 -0.53 1.77
N VAL A 175 -19.53 -0.26 1.34
CA VAL A 175 -18.54 0.52 2.09
C VAL A 175 -18.08 1.71 1.25
N TYR A 176 -18.24 2.92 1.76
CA TYR A 176 -17.61 4.12 1.21
C TYR A 176 -16.29 4.39 1.94
N ALA A 177 -15.24 4.72 1.20
CA ALA A 177 -13.94 5.08 1.77
C ALA A 177 -13.23 6.16 0.95
N PRO A 178 -12.40 7.01 1.57
CA PRO A 178 -11.74 8.11 0.87
C PRO A 178 -10.55 7.60 0.06
N THR A 179 -10.30 8.23 -1.09
CA THR A 179 -9.12 7.97 -1.92
C THR A 179 -7.89 8.79 -1.51
N SER A 180 -8.02 9.68 -0.52
CA SER A 180 -6.95 10.54 0.00
C SER A 180 -7.07 10.70 1.51
N GLU A 181 -6.23 11.54 2.13
CA GLU A 181 -6.38 11.88 3.54
C GLU A 181 -7.74 12.57 3.78
N VAL A 182 -8.39 12.19 4.88
CA VAL A 182 -9.69 12.68 5.29
C VAL A 182 -9.60 13.25 6.70
N GLY A 183 -10.38 14.28 6.99
CA GLY A 183 -10.39 14.90 8.31
C GLY A 183 -11.53 15.87 8.51
N THR A 184 -11.43 16.68 9.55
CA THR A 184 -12.35 17.79 9.78
C THR A 184 -11.59 19.10 9.87
N ALA A 185 -12.10 20.15 9.23
CA ALA A 185 -11.53 21.49 9.27
C ALA A 185 -12.55 22.49 9.83
N ARG A 186 -12.06 23.48 10.58
CA ARG A 186 -12.89 24.59 11.06
C ARG A 186 -12.86 25.73 10.05
N GLY A 187 -14.02 26.15 9.58
CA GLY A 187 -14.18 27.31 8.71
C GLY A 187 -13.93 28.62 9.45
N GLN A 188 -13.85 29.73 8.71
CA GLN A 188 -13.73 31.08 9.28
C GLN A 188 -14.95 31.48 10.12
N ASP A 189 -16.12 30.89 9.83
CA ASP A 189 -17.35 31.02 10.58
C ASP A 189 -17.37 30.17 11.87
N GLY A 190 -16.30 29.44 12.16
CA GLY A 190 -16.20 28.58 13.33
C GLY A 190 -16.88 27.22 13.19
N GLU A 191 -17.53 26.94 12.06
CA GLU A 191 -18.21 25.67 11.77
C GLU A 191 -17.20 24.58 11.37
N VAL A 192 -17.29 23.42 12.03
CA VAL A 192 -16.48 22.23 11.69
C VAL A 192 -17.10 21.53 10.51
N ARG A 193 -16.29 21.13 9.52
CA ARG A 193 -16.74 20.47 8.30
C ARG A 193 -15.88 19.26 7.97
N ALA A 194 -16.49 18.21 7.41
CA ALA A 194 -15.75 17.09 6.84
C ALA A 194 -14.94 17.55 5.62
N VAL A 195 -13.71 17.06 5.48
CA VAL A 195 -12.82 17.45 4.38
C VAL A 195 -12.05 16.26 3.81
N LEU A 196 -11.76 16.32 2.52
CA LEU A 196 -10.80 15.45 1.83
C LEU A 196 -9.68 16.28 1.24
N THR A 197 -8.45 15.80 1.38
CA THR A 197 -7.27 16.45 0.80
C THR A 197 -7.19 16.22 -0.71
N GLU A 198 -6.68 17.21 -1.42
CA GLU A 198 -6.25 17.09 -2.82
C GLU A 198 -4.91 16.35 -2.88
N GLY A 199 -4.87 15.28 -3.67
CA GLY A 199 -3.69 14.44 -3.88
C GLY A 199 -3.09 14.63 -5.28
N PRO A 200 -2.00 13.90 -5.62
CA PRO A 200 -1.37 13.96 -6.94
C PRO A 200 -2.32 13.55 -8.08
N ASP A 201 -3.30 12.69 -7.79
CA ASP A 201 -4.33 12.24 -8.74
C ASP A 201 -5.55 13.17 -8.82
N GLY A 202 -5.46 14.37 -8.23
CA GLY A 202 -6.53 15.37 -8.17
C GLY A 202 -7.30 15.37 -6.84
N PRO A 203 -8.53 15.93 -6.81
CA PRO A 203 -9.29 16.08 -5.57
C PRO A 203 -9.69 14.71 -4.99
N GLY A 204 -9.49 14.56 -3.68
CA GLY A 204 -9.95 13.38 -2.94
C GLY A 204 -11.45 13.15 -3.12
N ARG A 205 -11.85 11.88 -3.24
CA ARG A 205 -13.25 11.47 -3.38
C ARG A 205 -13.59 10.28 -2.48
N TRP A 206 -14.87 10.10 -2.22
CA TRP A 206 -15.40 8.87 -1.65
C TRP A 206 -15.58 7.83 -2.77
N ARG A 207 -14.98 6.65 -2.59
CA ARG A 207 -15.15 5.49 -3.48
C ARG A 207 -16.06 4.48 -2.80
N LEU A 208 -17.06 3.99 -3.54
CA LEU A 208 -17.94 2.90 -3.11
C LEU A 208 -17.31 1.55 -3.43
N PHE A 209 -17.30 0.67 -2.44
CA PHE A 209 -16.90 -0.73 -2.51
C PHE A 209 -18.10 -1.59 -2.15
N THR A 210 -18.41 -2.56 -3.00
CA THR A 210 -19.50 -3.50 -2.75
C THR A 210 -18.94 -4.90 -2.55
N PRO A 211 -19.62 -5.76 -1.77
CA PRO A 211 -19.16 -7.12 -1.56
C PRO A 211 -18.90 -7.83 -2.90
N GLU A 212 -17.79 -8.55 -2.97
CA GLU A 212 -17.50 -9.41 -4.10
C GLU A 212 -18.26 -10.73 -3.95
N PRO A 213 -18.70 -11.34 -5.08
CA PRO A 213 -19.37 -12.64 -5.02
C PRO A 213 -18.41 -13.71 -4.49
N GLY A 214 -18.94 -14.61 -3.66
CA GLY A 214 -18.24 -15.78 -3.16
C GLY A 214 -18.96 -17.07 -3.53
N GLY A 215 -18.32 -18.22 -3.28
CA GLY A 215 -18.93 -19.54 -3.42
C GLY A 215 -19.63 -19.77 -4.77
N ALA A 216 -20.87 -20.26 -4.72
CA ALA A 216 -21.65 -20.62 -5.90
C ALA A 216 -21.98 -19.43 -6.83
N ASP A 217 -22.07 -18.21 -6.28
CA ASP A 217 -22.30 -17.01 -7.09
C ASP A 217 -21.08 -16.67 -7.92
N LEU A 218 -19.87 -16.75 -7.32
CA LEU A 218 -18.62 -16.57 -8.05
C LEU A 218 -18.44 -17.66 -9.11
N ASP A 219 -18.75 -18.90 -8.78
CA ASP A 219 -18.70 -20.02 -9.74
C ASP A 219 -19.64 -19.77 -10.93
N ARG A 220 -20.82 -19.19 -10.69
CA ARG A 220 -21.77 -18.84 -11.75
C ARG A 220 -21.20 -17.75 -12.66
N VAL A 221 -20.62 -16.70 -12.07
CA VAL A 221 -19.97 -15.63 -12.85
C VAL A 221 -18.78 -16.16 -13.65
N ALA A 222 -17.99 -17.09 -13.09
CA ALA A 222 -16.87 -17.72 -13.79
C ALA A 222 -17.34 -18.49 -15.03
N ARG A 223 -18.46 -19.22 -14.94
CA ARG A 223 -19.06 -19.92 -16.09
C ARG A 223 -19.62 -18.95 -17.11
N ASP A 224 -20.37 -17.94 -16.68
CA ASP A 224 -20.95 -16.92 -17.56
C ASP A 224 -19.84 -16.17 -18.33
N ALA A 225 -18.69 -15.91 -17.69
CA ALA A 225 -17.51 -15.30 -18.30
C ALA A 225 -16.71 -16.26 -19.20
N GLY A 226 -16.97 -17.57 -19.16
CA GLY A 226 -16.23 -18.59 -19.88
C GLY A 226 -14.86 -18.94 -19.28
N LEU A 227 -14.63 -18.62 -18.00
CA LEU A 227 -13.41 -18.95 -17.25
C LEU A 227 -13.48 -20.30 -16.55
N HIS A 228 -14.67 -20.89 -16.44
CA HIS A 228 -14.89 -22.23 -15.88
C HIS A 228 -15.82 -23.03 -16.78
N ALA A 229 -15.45 -24.29 -17.05
CA ALA A 229 -16.27 -25.22 -17.83
C ALA A 229 -16.79 -26.34 -16.93
N GLY A 230 -18.10 -26.62 -17.03
CA GLY A 230 -18.73 -27.75 -16.34
C GLY A 230 -19.59 -27.38 -15.11
N PRO A 231 -20.35 -28.37 -14.59
CA PRO A 231 -21.36 -28.12 -13.57
C PRO A 231 -20.79 -28.04 -12.14
N GLY A 232 -19.58 -28.56 -11.91
CA GLY A 232 -18.93 -28.54 -10.59
C GLY A 232 -18.46 -27.14 -10.17
N PRO A 233 -18.01 -26.96 -8.91
CA PRO A 233 -17.41 -25.70 -8.45
C PRO A 233 -16.23 -25.29 -9.33
N ALA A 234 -16.04 -23.98 -9.51
CA ALA A 234 -14.84 -23.49 -10.19
C ALA A 234 -13.62 -23.74 -9.28
N ASP A 235 -12.48 -24.09 -9.89
CA ASP A 235 -11.23 -24.15 -9.14
C ASP A 235 -10.79 -22.75 -8.67
N GLU A 236 -9.87 -22.72 -7.71
CA GLU A 236 -9.43 -21.46 -7.10
C GLU A 236 -8.75 -20.51 -8.11
N PHE A 237 -8.15 -21.04 -9.19
CA PHE A 237 -7.55 -20.21 -10.24
C PHE A 237 -8.64 -19.51 -11.06
N ALA A 238 -9.67 -20.25 -11.51
CA ALA A 238 -10.82 -19.68 -12.20
C ALA A 238 -11.55 -18.66 -11.33
N ARG A 239 -11.69 -18.92 -10.03
CA ARG A 239 -12.28 -17.97 -9.05
C ARG A 239 -11.45 -16.70 -8.90
N ALA A 240 -10.14 -16.82 -8.69
CA ALA A 240 -9.24 -15.67 -8.55
C ALA A 240 -9.24 -14.81 -9.82
N ARG A 241 -9.15 -15.45 -11.00
CA ARG A 241 -9.20 -14.76 -12.29
C ARG A 241 -10.54 -14.09 -12.52
N THR A 242 -11.65 -14.71 -12.13
CA THR A 242 -12.99 -14.12 -12.22
C THR A 242 -13.11 -12.88 -11.33
N LEU A 243 -12.67 -12.95 -10.07
CA LEU A 243 -12.64 -11.79 -9.17
C LEU A 243 -11.79 -10.65 -9.71
N GLN A 244 -10.65 -10.97 -10.34
CA GLN A 244 -9.83 -9.98 -11.00
C GLN A 244 -10.56 -9.29 -12.16
N GLN A 245 -11.29 -10.04 -13.01
CA GLN A 245 -12.09 -9.43 -14.07
C GLN A 245 -13.23 -8.57 -13.52
N ILE A 246 -13.91 -9.02 -12.45
CA ILE A 246 -14.96 -8.25 -11.78
C ILE A 246 -14.40 -6.92 -11.26
N ARG A 247 -13.25 -6.94 -10.57
CA ARG A 247 -12.61 -5.73 -10.05
C ARG A 247 -12.24 -4.76 -11.16
N THR A 248 -11.67 -5.27 -12.26
CA THR A 248 -11.31 -4.45 -13.43
C THR A 248 -12.55 -3.86 -14.10
N LEU A 249 -13.64 -4.63 -14.24
CA LEU A 249 -14.91 -4.15 -14.77
C LEU A 249 -15.54 -3.09 -13.87
N ARG A 250 -15.53 -3.29 -12.54
CA ARG A 250 -16.06 -2.35 -11.56
C ARG A 250 -15.30 -1.02 -11.55
N ASP A 251 -13.99 -1.05 -11.81
CA ASP A 251 -13.21 0.18 -11.96
C ASP A 251 -13.61 0.97 -13.22
N ALA A 252 -13.83 0.27 -14.34
CA ALA A 252 -14.19 0.88 -15.61
C ALA A 252 -15.65 1.37 -15.69
N LEU A 253 -16.60 0.59 -15.16
CA LEU A 253 -18.05 0.82 -15.34
C LEU A 253 -18.79 1.18 -14.04
N GLY A 254 -18.06 1.22 -12.91
CA GLY A 254 -18.59 1.55 -11.60
C GLY A 254 -19.01 0.34 -10.75
N PRO A 255 -19.49 0.57 -9.51
CA PRO A 255 -19.84 -0.48 -8.56
C PRO A 255 -20.93 -1.41 -9.11
N ASP A 256 -20.83 -2.69 -8.73
CA ASP A 256 -21.71 -3.79 -9.16
C ASP A 256 -21.87 -3.92 -10.68
N ALA A 257 -20.88 -3.49 -11.46
CA ALA A 257 -20.94 -3.53 -12.91
C ALA A 257 -21.28 -4.94 -13.44
N GLU A 258 -20.77 -6.00 -12.81
CA GLU A 258 -21.02 -7.39 -13.20
C GLU A 258 -22.48 -7.84 -13.01
N GLN A 259 -23.24 -7.15 -12.14
CA GLN A 259 -24.64 -7.47 -11.85
C GLN A 259 -25.63 -6.73 -12.77
N ARG A 260 -25.19 -5.66 -13.45
CA ARG A 260 -26.08 -4.86 -14.30
C ARG A 260 -26.53 -5.65 -15.53
N PRO A 261 -27.80 -5.49 -15.97
CA PRO A 261 -28.28 -6.14 -17.18
C PRO A 261 -27.41 -5.82 -18.40
N GLY A 262 -27.02 -6.84 -19.16
CA GLY A 262 -26.17 -6.72 -20.35
C GLY A 262 -24.66 -6.70 -20.08
N ASN A 263 -24.20 -6.52 -18.83
CA ASN A 263 -22.77 -6.47 -18.52
C ASN A 263 -22.11 -7.84 -18.37
N ARG A 264 -22.90 -8.92 -18.24
CA ARG A 264 -22.35 -10.29 -18.24
C ARG A 264 -21.58 -10.60 -19.53
N GLU A 265 -22.10 -10.14 -20.65
CA GLU A 265 -21.45 -10.29 -21.96
C GLU A 265 -20.18 -9.43 -22.06
N LEU A 266 -20.18 -8.22 -21.48
CA LEU A 266 -18.98 -7.38 -21.38
C LEU A 266 -17.90 -8.02 -20.52
N LEU A 267 -18.27 -8.66 -19.40
CA LEU A 267 -17.36 -9.40 -18.54
C LEU A 267 -16.77 -10.62 -19.27
N ALA A 268 -17.59 -11.35 -20.03
CA ALA A 268 -17.13 -12.45 -20.87
C ALA A 268 -16.18 -11.97 -21.98
N GLY A 269 -16.47 -10.83 -22.60
CA GLY A 269 -15.59 -10.16 -23.55
C GLY A 269 -14.24 -9.78 -22.92
N LEU A 270 -14.26 -9.19 -21.72
CA LEU A 270 -13.07 -8.85 -20.95
C LEU A 270 -12.21 -10.08 -20.63
N ALA A 271 -12.84 -11.15 -20.12
CA ALA A 271 -12.18 -12.41 -19.81
C ALA A 271 -11.56 -13.05 -21.08
N TYR A 272 -12.25 -12.96 -22.21
CA TYR A 272 -11.78 -13.49 -23.48
C TYR A 272 -10.56 -12.74 -24.02
N VAL A 273 -10.55 -11.40 -24.00
CA VAL A 273 -9.37 -10.62 -24.43
C VAL A 273 -8.18 -10.79 -23.49
N ASP A 274 -8.42 -10.97 -22.19
CA ASP A 274 -7.36 -11.35 -21.24
C ASP A 274 -6.79 -12.75 -21.55
N GLY A 275 -7.63 -13.68 -22.00
CA GLY A 275 -7.19 -15.00 -22.50
C GLY A 275 -6.35 -14.89 -23.78
N LEU A 276 -6.82 -14.15 -24.79
CA LEU A 276 -6.10 -13.96 -26.06
C LEU A 276 -4.74 -13.27 -25.88
N ARG A 277 -4.69 -12.28 -24.98
CA ARG A 277 -3.45 -11.59 -24.57
C ARG A 277 -2.41 -12.55 -24.00
N TRP A 278 -2.86 -13.59 -23.29
CA TRP A 278 -2.01 -14.64 -22.73
C TRP A 278 -1.55 -15.67 -23.75
N LEU A 279 -2.34 -15.93 -24.78
CA LEU A 279 -2.05 -16.96 -25.78
C LEU A 279 -1.36 -16.42 -27.05
N GLY A 280 -1.41 -15.10 -27.32
CA GLY A 280 -0.89 -14.48 -28.54
C GLY A 280 0.55 -13.96 -28.43
N ALA A 281 1.43 -14.39 -29.34
CA ALA A 281 2.84 -14.02 -29.36
C ALA A 281 3.11 -12.52 -29.67
N ASP A 282 2.27 -11.87 -30.49
CA ASP A 282 2.47 -10.46 -30.90
C ASP A 282 1.86 -9.44 -29.93
N SER A 283 0.92 -9.85 -29.08
CA SER A 283 0.25 -8.99 -28.10
C SER A 283 1.01 -8.87 -26.77
N ALA A 284 1.91 -9.83 -26.50
CA ALA A 284 2.73 -9.91 -25.29
C ALA A 284 3.75 -8.76 -25.15
N ALA A 285 4.06 -7.98 -26.19
CA ALA A 285 5.03 -6.88 -26.08
C ALA A 285 4.42 -5.58 -25.52
N ARG A 286 3.12 -5.34 -25.75
CA ARG A 286 2.42 -4.10 -25.37
C ARG A 286 1.54 -4.26 -24.11
N TYR A 287 1.06 -5.48 -23.88
CA TYR A 287 0.09 -5.81 -22.83
C TYR A 287 0.55 -7.01 -22.01
N ALA A 288 1.83 -7.07 -21.67
CA ALA A 288 2.49 -8.22 -21.03
C ALA A 288 2.15 -8.42 -19.54
N ASP A 289 1.38 -7.51 -18.93
CA ASP A 289 1.21 -7.43 -17.48
C ASP A 289 0.73 -8.76 -16.89
N GLY A 290 1.27 -9.22 -15.76
CA GLY A 290 0.89 -10.51 -15.15
C GLY A 290 -0.62 -10.69 -14.89
N ARG A 291 -1.40 -9.59 -14.90
CA ARG A 291 -2.83 -9.58 -14.66
C ARG A 291 -3.54 -8.48 -15.47
N MET A 292 -4.74 -8.74 -15.96
CA MET A 292 -5.72 -7.73 -16.37
C MET A 292 -6.07 -6.79 -15.21
N THR A 293 -5.38 -5.64 -15.15
CA THR A 293 -5.65 -4.53 -14.22
C THR A 293 -6.54 -3.46 -14.88
N PRO A 294 -7.13 -2.55 -14.08
CA PRO A 294 -7.76 -1.36 -14.63
C PRO A 294 -6.84 -0.52 -15.52
N ASP A 295 -5.55 -0.41 -15.18
CA ASP A 295 -4.58 0.34 -15.98
C ASP A 295 -4.31 -0.33 -17.32
N LEU A 296 -4.23 -1.66 -17.34
CA LEU A 296 -4.08 -2.42 -18.57
C LEU A 296 -5.32 -2.28 -19.46
N LEU A 297 -6.52 -2.44 -18.90
CA LEU A 297 -7.77 -2.23 -19.63
C LEU A 297 -7.85 -0.80 -20.20
N ARG A 298 -7.44 0.21 -19.43
CA ARG A 298 -7.35 1.60 -19.88
C ARG A 298 -6.47 1.73 -21.12
N ARG A 299 -5.25 1.17 -21.10
CA ARG A 299 -4.34 1.22 -22.25
C ARG A 299 -4.98 0.57 -23.49
N MET A 300 -5.52 -0.65 -23.35
CA MET A 300 -6.18 -1.35 -24.46
C MET A 300 -7.37 -0.56 -25.04
N ALA A 301 -8.22 0.00 -24.18
CA ALA A 301 -9.37 0.80 -24.60
C ALA A 301 -8.93 2.10 -25.30
N THR A 302 -7.95 2.83 -24.76
CA THR A 302 -7.40 4.04 -25.38
C THR A 302 -6.83 3.75 -26.77
N ASP A 303 -6.09 2.65 -26.90
CA ASP A 303 -5.49 2.26 -28.18
C ASP A 303 -6.55 1.89 -29.22
N TRP A 304 -7.58 1.16 -28.80
CA TRP A 304 -8.73 0.82 -29.64
C TRP A 304 -9.53 2.06 -30.09
N LEU A 305 -9.80 3.00 -29.18
CA LEU A 305 -10.50 4.26 -29.46
C LEU A 305 -9.73 5.12 -30.46
N THR A 306 -8.40 5.19 -30.29
CA THR A 306 -7.51 5.93 -31.18
C THR A 306 -7.58 5.37 -32.60
N ALA A 307 -7.53 4.04 -32.74
CA ALA A 307 -7.59 3.39 -34.05
C ALA A 307 -8.96 3.48 -34.74
N THR A 308 -10.04 3.55 -33.95
CA THR A 308 -11.41 3.68 -34.47
C THR A 308 -11.83 5.13 -34.73
N GLY A 309 -10.93 6.10 -34.50
CA GLY A 309 -11.17 7.52 -34.73
C GLY A 309 -12.13 8.16 -33.70
N ALA A 310 -12.39 7.50 -32.58
CA ALA A 310 -13.17 8.07 -31.49
C ALA A 310 -12.30 9.06 -30.70
N THR A 311 -12.74 10.32 -30.61
CA THR A 311 -12.04 11.32 -29.81
C THR A 311 -12.07 10.92 -28.33
N SER A 312 -10.90 10.64 -27.76
CA SER A 312 -10.75 10.63 -26.31
C SER A 312 -11.04 12.04 -25.80
N GLY A 313 -11.76 12.17 -24.68
CA GLY A 313 -11.93 13.47 -24.02
C GLY A 313 -10.58 14.14 -23.77
N GLY A 314 -10.59 15.46 -23.53
CA GLY A 314 -9.39 16.32 -23.53
C GLY A 314 -8.13 15.74 -22.90
N GLN A 315 -6.96 16.17 -23.42
CA GLN A 315 -5.63 15.74 -23.02
C GLN A 315 -5.50 15.55 -21.49
N GLY A 316 -5.36 14.29 -21.05
CA GLY A 316 -5.17 13.90 -19.65
C GLY A 316 -6.33 13.12 -19.01
N ALA A 317 -7.52 13.05 -19.62
CA ALA A 317 -8.62 12.23 -19.12
C ALA A 317 -8.61 10.82 -19.75
N GLY A 318 -8.66 9.76 -18.92
CA GLY A 318 -8.82 8.38 -19.41
C GLY A 318 -10.18 8.14 -20.11
N PRO A 319 -10.41 6.93 -20.68
CA PRO A 319 -11.66 6.58 -21.35
C PRO A 319 -12.90 6.76 -20.45
N THR A 320 -14.02 7.20 -21.03
CA THR A 320 -15.32 7.27 -20.33
C THR A 320 -15.95 5.89 -20.16
N ALA A 321 -16.97 5.77 -19.30
CA ALA A 321 -17.71 4.51 -19.12
C ALA A 321 -18.36 4.02 -20.44
N GLU A 322 -18.86 4.93 -21.27
CA GLU A 322 -19.41 4.61 -22.60
C GLU A 322 -18.32 4.07 -23.53
N GLN A 323 -17.13 4.66 -23.48
CA GLN A 323 -15.98 4.23 -24.28
C GLN A 323 -15.46 2.86 -23.85
N TYR A 324 -15.36 2.59 -22.55
CA TYR A 324 -15.10 1.24 -22.04
C TYR A 324 -16.17 0.24 -22.46
N THR A 325 -17.45 0.64 -22.37
CA THR A 325 -18.57 -0.22 -22.79
C THR A 325 -18.47 -0.57 -24.28
N ALA A 326 -18.12 0.39 -25.13
CA ALA A 326 -17.94 0.18 -26.57
C ALA A 326 -16.80 -0.81 -26.85
N PHE A 327 -15.64 -0.62 -26.21
CA PHE A 327 -14.51 -1.53 -26.31
C PHE A 327 -14.87 -2.96 -25.86
N LEU A 328 -15.50 -3.10 -24.70
CA LEU A 328 -15.89 -4.40 -24.15
C LEU A 328 -16.97 -5.09 -24.99
N ARG A 329 -17.86 -4.34 -25.64
CA ARG A 329 -18.83 -4.89 -26.59
C ARG A 329 -18.14 -5.40 -27.85
N ALA A 330 -17.12 -4.71 -28.35
CA ALA A 330 -16.32 -5.18 -29.47
C ALA A 330 -15.55 -6.47 -29.09
N ALA A 331 -15.00 -6.54 -27.88
CA ALA A 331 -14.38 -7.74 -27.34
C ALA A 331 -15.36 -8.93 -27.24
N ALA A 332 -16.60 -8.69 -26.79
CA ALA A 332 -17.64 -9.70 -26.78
C ALA A 332 -18.06 -10.15 -28.19
N GLY A 333 -18.15 -9.22 -29.14
CA GLY A 333 -18.37 -9.54 -30.56
C GLY A 333 -17.26 -10.43 -31.14
N LEU A 334 -16.00 -10.13 -30.82
CA LEU A 334 -14.86 -10.96 -31.21
C LEU A 334 -14.98 -12.38 -30.64
N ARG A 335 -15.39 -12.50 -29.36
CA ARG A 335 -15.64 -13.79 -28.72
C ARG A 335 -16.75 -14.59 -29.42
N ALA A 336 -17.84 -13.95 -29.82
CA ALA A 336 -18.96 -14.62 -30.47
C ALA A 336 -18.61 -15.19 -31.86
N GLY A 337 -17.70 -14.53 -32.59
CA GLY A 337 -17.20 -14.97 -33.89
C GLY A 337 -15.88 -15.75 -33.84
N ALA A 338 -15.42 -16.14 -32.64
CA ALA A 338 -14.09 -16.68 -32.43
C ALA A 338 -13.86 -18.04 -33.12
N GLY A 339 -12.67 -18.20 -33.70
CA GLY A 339 -12.16 -19.46 -34.25
C GLY A 339 -10.71 -19.71 -33.83
N PRO A 340 -10.08 -20.83 -34.27
CA PRO A 340 -8.72 -21.21 -33.85
C PRO A 340 -7.63 -20.19 -34.20
N GLY A 341 -7.87 -19.31 -35.18
CA GLY A 341 -6.94 -18.26 -35.59
C GLY A 341 -7.23 -16.88 -35.01
N THR A 342 -8.25 -16.73 -34.15
CA THR A 342 -8.60 -15.43 -33.57
C THR A 342 -7.49 -14.95 -32.63
N THR A 343 -7.05 -13.71 -32.81
CA THR A 343 -5.99 -13.09 -32.01
C THR A 343 -6.45 -11.77 -31.40
N LEU A 344 -5.69 -11.25 -30.43
CA LEU A 344 -5.96 -9.92 -29.89
C LEU A 344 -5.82 -8.81 -30.96
N GLY A 345 -5.00 -9.04 -32.01
CA GLY A 345 -4.81 -8.09 -33.11
C GLY A 345 -6.05 -7.91 -34.00
N ASP A 346 -7.02 -8.83 -33.94
CA ASP A 346 -8.30 -8.67 -34.62
C ASP A 346 -9.18 -7.59 -33.96
N LEU A 347 -8.88 -7.25 -32.69
CA LEU A 347 -9.53 -6.18 -31.94
C LEU A 347 -8.66 -4.94 -31.85
N LEU A 348 -7.39 -5.09 -31.45
CA LEU A 348 -6.49 -3.98 -31.16
C LEU A 348 -5.64 -3.62 -32.37
N PRO A 349 -5.37 -2.32 -32.61
CA PRO A 349 -4.55 -1.92 -33.75
C PRO A 349 -3.14 -2.50 -33.66
N PRO A 350 -2.47 -2.72 -34.80
CA PRO A 350 -1.06 -3.08 -34.80
C PRO A 350 -0.25 -2.00 -34.06
N PRO A 351 0.91 -2.36 -33.47
CA PRO A 351 1.77 -1.37 -32.84
C PRO A 351 2.11 -0.27 -33.87
N PRO A 352 2.14 1.01 -33.45
CA PRO A 352 2.62 2.05 -34.34
C PRO A 352 4.04 1.70 -34.81
N PRO A 353 4.41 2.00 -36.07
CA PRO A 353 5.75 1.73 -36.55
C PRO A 353 6.77 2.38 -35.61
N GLY A 354 7.64 1.57 -35.03
CA GLY A 354 8.70 2.06 -34.17
C GLY A 354 9.61 3.00 -34.95
N LEU A 355 9.94 4.15 -34.35
CA LEU A 355 11.03 4.98 -34.88
C LEU A 355 12.33 4.16 -34.78
N LEU A 356 13.16 4.24 -35.82
CA LEU A 356 14.44 3.55 -35.82
C LEU A 356 15.33 4.15 -34.72
N PRO A 357 16.23 3.38 -34.09
CA PRO A 357 17.17 3.91 -33.09
C PRO A 357 18.02 5.07 -33.64
N THR A 358 18.27 5.08 -34.95
CA THR A 358 19.01 6.12 -35.68
C THR A 358 18.13 7.30 -36.12
N THR A 359 16.83 7.28 -35.82
CA THR A 359 15.93 8.36 -36.18
C THR A 359 16.39 9.65 -35.50
N PRO A 360 16.71 10.71 -36.26
CA PRO A 360 17.12 11.98 -35.67
C PRO A 360 15.93 12.64 -34.99
N VAL A 361 16.12 13.07 -33.75
CA VAL A 361 15.13 13.74 -32.90
C VAL A 361 15.71 15.06 -32.41
N SER A 362 14.95 16.13 -32.57
CA SER A 362 15.34 17.47 -32.10
C SER A 362 14.90 17.72 -30.66
N ARG A 363 15.55 18.68 -30.00
CA ARG A 363 15.21 19.09 -28.63
C ARG A 363 13.76 19.59 -28.48
N GLU A 364 13.19 20.14 -29.55
CA GLU A 364 11.81 20.65 -29.56
C GLU A 364 10.77 19.53 -29.53
N GLU A 365 11.04 18.41 -30.21
CA GLU A 365 10.10 17.29 -30.31
C GLU A 365 9.94 16.53 -28.99
N VAL A 366 10.98 16.52 -28.15
CA VAL A 366 10.99 15.89 -26.82
C VAL A 366 10.61 16.84 -25.70
N ARG A 367 10.10 18.03 -26.01
CA ARG A 367 9.71 19.01 -24.99
C ARG A 367 8.63 18.41 -24.07
N GLY A 368 8.91 18.39 -22.77
CA GLY A 368 8.03 17.81 -21.75
C GLY A 368 8.08 16.29 -21.64
N LEU A 369 9.01 15.61 -22.34
CA LEU A 369 9.32 14.20 -22.16
C LEU A 369 10.57 14.03 -21.29
N SER A 370 10.71 12.88 -20.63
CA SER A 370 11.91 12.57 -19.84
C SER A 370 12.96 11.87 -20.71
N TYR A 371 14.16 12.42 -20.79
CA TYR A 371 15.30 11.87 -21.54
C TYR A 371 16.59 11.89 -20.73
N ALA A 372 17.58 11.09 -21.13
CA ALA A 372 18.85 10.97 -20.43
C ALA A 372 19.64 12.29 -20.35
N GLN A 373 20.35 12.45 -19.24
CA GLN A 373 21.24 13.60 -19.01
C GLN A 373 22.31 13.75 -20.10
N SER A 374 22.78 12.64 -20.69
CA SER A 374 23.71 12.63 -21.82
C SER A 374 23.18 13.40 -23.03
N ALA A 375 21.90 13.24 -23.38
CA ALA A 375 21.28 13.98 -24.47
C ALA A 375 21.15 15.47 -24.16
N GLN A 376 20.87 15.82 -22.90
CA GLN A 376 20.85 17.21 -22.44
C GLN A 376 22.22 17.89 -22.56
N VAL A 377 23.29 17.17 -22.21
CA VAL A 377 24.68 17.64 -22.37
C VAL A 377 25.03 17.80 -23.84
N SER A 378 24.72 16.82 -24.70
CA SER A 378 24.98 16.90 -26.14
C SER A 378 24.27 18.10 -26.79
N TRP A 379 23.02 18.38 -26.43
CA TRP A 379 22.29 19.56 -26.91
C TRP A 379 22.76 20.89 -26.33
N SER A 380 23.46 20.88 -25.18
CA SER A 380 24.12 22.09 -24.67
C SER A 380 25.39 22.44 -25.46
N LEU A 381 25.99 21.44 -26.14
CA LEU A 381 27.21 21.59 -26.93
C LEU A 381 26.92 21.77 -28.43
N SER A 382 25.76 21.33 -28.92
CA SER A 382 25.34 21.44 -30.32
C SER A 382 23.82 21.31 -30.48
N ASP A 383 23.18 22.15 -31.29
CA ASP A 383 21.75 22.04 -31.61
C ASP A 383 21.41 20.91 -32.60
N ALA A 384 22.37 20.03 -32.91
CA ALA A 384 22.16 18.92 -33.83
C ALA A 384 21.11 17.92 -33.30
N PRO A 385 20.19 17.42 -34.15
CA PRO A 385 19.31 16.32 -33.78
C PRO A 385 20.12 15.09 -33.36
N LEU A 386 19.71 14.45 -32.26
CA LEU A 386 20.33 13.23 -31.75
C LEU A 386 19.55 12.00 -32.21
N PRO A 387 20.22 10.85 -32.43
CA PRO A 387 19.51 9.62 -32.70
C PRO A 387 18.68 9.21 -31.47
N LEU A 388 17.50 8.64 -31.70
CA LEU A 388 16.55 8.22 -30.66
C LEU A 388 17.21 7.34 -29.57
N ALA A 389 18.15 6.48 -29.95
CA ALA A 389 18.89 5.62 -29.01
C ALA A 389 19.64 6.41 -27.92
N ASP A 390 20.13 7.60 -28.25
CA ASP A 390 20.95 8.43 -27.35
C ASP A 390 20.10 9.23 -26.36
N LEU A 391 18.79 9.29 -26.59
CA LEU A 391 17.84 10.00 -25.72
C LEU A 391 17.39 9.15 -24.53
N ALA A 392 17.52 7.82 -24.60
CA ALA A 392 17.06 6.87 -23.58
C ALA A 392 15.66 7.19 -23.03
N LEU A 393 14.71 7.50 -23.92
CA LEU A 393 13.32 7.76 -23.56
C LEU A 393 12.68 6.52 -22.92
N SER A 394 11.77 6.73 -21.98
CA SER A 394 10.90 5.65 -21.49
C SER A 394 10.04 5.09 -22.64
N PRO A 395 9.52 3.85 -22.54
CA PRO A 395 8.57 3.32 -23.51
C PRO A 395 7.34 4.23 -23.72
N GLU A 396 6.84 4.84 -22.65
CA GLU A 396 5.73 5.78 -22.65
C GLU A 396 6.07 7.09 -23.39
N ASP A 397 7.24 7.66 -23.12
CA ASP A 397 7.73 8.88 -23.79
C ASP A 397 8.08 8.62 -25.25
N THR A 398 8.61 7.44 -25.57
CA THR A 398 8.86 7.01 -26.95
C THR A 398 7.56 6.90 -27.72
N ALA A 399 6.52 6.33 -27.12
CA ALA A 399 5.19 6.26 -27.71
C ALA A 399 4.56 7.66 -27.88
N GLU A 400 4.80 8.58 -26.94
CA GLU A 400 4.35 9.97 -27.05
C GLU A 400 5.06 10.72 -28.18
N LEU A 401 6.37 10.54 -28.33
CA LEU A 401 7.13 11.10 -29.45
C LEU A 401 6.64 10.58 -30.80
N VAL A 402 6.37 9.28 -30.90
CA VAL A 402 5.76 8.67 -32.10
C VAL A 402 4.41 9.31 -32.39
N ARG A 403 3.53 9.45 -31.39
CA ARG A 403 2.22 10.09 -31.52
C ARG A 403 2.33 11.51 -32.07
N ARG A 404 3.24 12.33 -31.52
CA ARG A 404 3.47 13.72 -31.95
C ARG A 404 3.90 13.81 -33.41
N ARG A 405 4.73 12.87 -33.88
CA ARG A 405 5.21 12.82 -35.27
C ARG A 405 4.16 12.31 -36.26
N THR A 406 3.25 11.47 -35.82
CA THR A 406 2.19 10.89 -36.67
C THR A 406 0.87 11.68 -36.63
N GLY A 407 0.73 12.65 -35.71
CA GLY A 407 -0.46 13.50 -35.59
C GLY A 407 -0.45 14.73 -36.52
N PRO A 408 -1.61 15.36 -36.77
CA PRO A 408 -1.69 16.60 -37.55
C PRO A 408 -0.97 17.76 -36.81
N PRO A 409 -0.30 18.69 -37.53
CA PRO A 409 0.57 19.68 -36.92
C PRO A 409 -0.19 20.69 -36.05
N ALA A 410 0.31 20.94 -34.84
CA ALA A 410 -0.14 22.02 -33.96
C ALA A 410 0.52 23.36 -34.34
N VAL A 411 -0.25 24.45 -34.22
CA VAL A 411 0.16 25.83 -34.55
C VAL A 411 1.24 26.33 -33.56
N PRO A 412 2.31 27.01 -34.02
CA PRO A 412 3.43 27.38 -33.16
C PRO A 412 3.15 28.63 -32.32
N GLY A 413 3.42 28.52 -31.01
CA GLY A 413 3.42 29.62 -30.04
C GLY A 413 4.85 30.04 -29.65
N ARG A 414 5.11 31.33 -29.84
CA ARG A 414 6.31 32.19 -29.63
C ARG A 414 7.27 31.85 -28.45
N PRO A 415 8.59 32.12 -28.58
CA PRO A 415 9.62 31.80 -27.59
C PRO A 415 9.90 32.91 -26.56
N GLU A 416 10.40 32.52 -25.38
CA GLU A 416 11.05 33.40 -24.39
C GLU A 416 12.40 32.80 -23.91
N PRO A 417 13.33 33.64 -23.42
CA PRO A 417 14.77 33.49 -23.66
C PRO A 417 15.57 32.79 -22.55
N LEU A 418 16.73 32.26 -22.96
CA LEU A 418 17.82 31.73 -22.14
C LEU A 418 18.55 32.82 -21.33
N ALA A 419 18.94 32.47 -20.11
CA ALA A 419 20.21 32.79 -19.44
C ALA A 419 20.42 31.70 -18.37
N GLY A 420 21.49 30.88 -18.35
CA GLY A 420 22.91 31.27 -18.14
C GLY A 420 23.10 31.51 -16.63
N ASP A 421 23.81 30.68 -15.85
CA ASP A 421 25.22 30.37 -16.04
C ASP A 421 25.72 29.13 -15.29
N LEU A 422 26.83 28.59 -15.80
CA LEU A 422 27.61 27.43 -15.36
C LEU A 422 28.50 27.72 -14.13
N ALA A 423 28.80 26.69 -13.33
CA ALA A 423 30.19 26.29 -13.05
C ALA A 423 30.28 24.84 -12.51
N PRO A 424 31.41 24.12 -12.74
CA PRO A 424 31.46 22.66 -12.82
C PRO A 424 32.32 22.00 -11.72
N THR A 425 32.30 20.65 -11.71
CA THR A 425 33.30 19.64 -11.24
C THR A 425 32.56 18.52 -10.49
N GLY A 426 32.63 17.23 -10.79
CA GLY A 426 33.53 16.45 -11.63
C GLY A 426 33.93 15.20 -10.84
N GLY A 427 33.59 14.01 -11.34
CA GLY A 427 34.24 12.74 -10.96
C GLY A 427 33.33 11.70 -10.30
N ASP A 428 33.05 10.63 -11.05
CA ASP A 428 32.97 9.26 -10.53
C ASP A 428 34.22 8.55 -11.08
N PRO A 429 34.97 7.69 -10.35
CA PRO A 429 34.48 6.35 -10.01
C PRO A 429 35.04 5.69 -8.72
N GLY A 430 34.23 4.86 -8.05
CA GLY A 430 34.70 3.68 -7.28
C GLY A 430 35.36 3.91 -5.90
N PRO A 431 35.36 2.89 -5.02
CA PRO A 431 35.19 3.08 -3.58
C PRO A 431 36.51 3.32 -2.82
N ALA A 432 36.52 4.31 -1.93
CA ALA A 432 37.55 4.51 -0.92
C ALA A 432 37.09 3.97 0.45
N PRO A 433 37.91 3.16 1.16
CA PRO A 433 37.59 2.70 2.50
C PRO A 433 37.87 3.83 3.50
N GLY A 434 36.88 4.16 4.34
CA GLY A 434 37.08 5.05 5.48
C GLY A 434 36.35 6.39 5.41
N SER A 435 35.04 6.39 5.16
CA SER A 435 34.13 7.34 5.80
C SER A 435 32.94 6.56 6.34
N THR A 436 32.72 6.60 7.64
CA THR A 436 31.55 5.96 8.26
C THR A 436 30.32 6.76 7.87
N GLY A 437 29.78 6.48 6.69
CA GLY A 437 28.52 7.04 6.19
C GLY A 437 27.38 6.61 7.09
N LEU A 438 27.02 7.46 8.04
CA LEU A 438 25.84 7.27 8.85
C LEU A 438 24.61 7.41 7.96
N ILE A 439 23.73 6.43 8.01
CA ILE A 439 22.43 6.48 7.34
C ILE A 439 21.49 7.24 8.26
N ARG A 440 20.89 8.33 7.78
CA ARG A 440 19.90 9.10 8.56
C ARG A 440 18.48 8.75 8.11
N ALA A 441 17.68 8.20 9.01
CA ALA A 441 16.28 7.87 8.76
C ALA A 441 15.44 8.21 10.01
N ASP A 442 14.25 8.78 9.81
CA ASP A 442 13.34 9.22 10.89
C ASP A 442 14.00 10.10 11.95
N GLY A 443 14.95 10.95 11.55
CA GLY A 443 15.71 11.82 12.46
C GLY A 443 16.81 11.12 13.26
N LEU A 444 17.00 9.80 13.09
CA LEU A 444 18.03 9.01 13.77
C LEU A 444 19.21 8.72 12.85
N ALA A 445 20.41 8.61 13.43
CA ALA A 445 21.61 8.20 12.72
C ALA A 445 21.93 6.72 12.98
N PHE A 446 22.23 5.99 11.91
CA PHE A 446 22.50 4.56 11.97
C PHE A 446 23.83 4.21 11.32
N ARG A 447 24.52 3.22 11.90
CA ARG A 447 25.61 2.50 11.25
C ARG A 447 25.05 1.24 10.58
N ARG A 448 25.33 1.08 9.29
CA ARG A 448 25.00 -0.14 8.54
C ARG A 448 25.94 -1.27 8.94
N VAL A 449 25.39 -2.45 9.18
CA VAL A 449 26.12 -3.71 9.39
C VAL A 449 25.68 -4.68 8.31
N ASN A 450 26.61 -5.02 7.42
CA ASN A 450 26.31 -5.83 6.24
C ASN A 450 26.02 -7.29 6.63
N ALA A 451 24.94 -7.84 6.11
CA ALA A 451 24.60 -9.25 6.24
C ALA A 451 25.07 -10.05 5.00
N PRO A 452 25.49 -11.31 5.17
CA PRO A 452 25.71 -12.21 4.04
C PRO A 452 24.41 -12.50 3.28
N GLY A 453 24.47 -12.59 1.94
CA GLY A 453 23.36 -12.98 1.07
C GLY A 453 23.11 -14.49 1.02
N ASP A 454 23.00 -15.15 2.18
CA ASP A 454 22.87 -16.62 2.32
C ASP A 454 21.42 -17.09 2.55
N GLY A 455 20.43 -16.24 2.20
CA GLY A 455 19.02 -16.48 2.48
C GLY A 455 18.59 -16.25 3.94
N ASN A 456 19.53 -15.79 4.80
CA ASN A 456 19.24 -15.38 6.18
C ASN A 456 19.46 -13.88 6.41
N CYS A 457 19.72 -13.07 5.38
CA CYS A 457 20.00 -11.64 5.51
C CYS A 457 18.94 -10.91 6.34
N LEU A 458 17.64 -11.13 6.09
CA LEU A 458 16.54 -10.56 6.88
C LEU A 458 16.61 -10.94 8.37
N PHE A 459 16.65 -12.25 8.67
CA PHE A 459 16.63 -12.75 10.05
C PHE A 459 17.87 -12.32 10.82
N ARG A 460 19.03 -12.29 10.15
CA ARG A 460 20.30 -11.83 10.71
C ARG A 460 20.26 -10.32 10.95
N ALA A 461 19.82 -9.53 9.97
CA ALA A 461 19.69 -8.09 10.10
C ALA A 461 18.77 -7.69 11.25
N VAL A 462 17.62 -8.37 11.41
CA VAL A 462 16.71 -8.15 12.55
C VAL A 462 17.39 -8.46 13.89
N LEU A 463 18.10 -9.59 14.00
CA LEU A 463 18.81 -9.94 15.22
C LEU A 463 19.93 -8.95 15.55
N ASP A 464 20.72 -8.56 14.56
CA ASP A 464 21.87 -7.69 14.76
C ASP A 464 21.45 -6.24 15.07
N SER A 465 20.43 -5.72 14.40
CA SER A 465 19.81 -4.45 14.76
C SER A 465 19.19 -4.48 16.16
N ALA A 466 18.52 -5.56 16.55
CA ALA A 466 17.92 -5.68 17.88
C ALA A 466 18.96 -5.78 18.99
N ARG A 467 20.06 -6.49 18.74
CA ARG A 467 21.21 -6.62 19.65
C ARG A 467 22.05 -5.36 19.74
N GLY A 468 22.02 -4.52 18.71
CA GLY A 468 22.66 -3.21 18.69
C GLY A 468 21.96 -2.15 19.55
N ARG A 469 20.80 -2.46 20.13
CA ARG A 469 20.10 -1.56 21.07
C ARG A 469 20.75 -1.63 22.45
N GLU A 470 20.65 -0.53 23.21
CA GLU A 470 21.14 -0.43 24.58
C GLU A 470 20.55 -1.52 25.49
N LEU A 471 19.27 -1.83 25.30
CA LEU A 471 18.58 -2.95 25.95
C LEU A 471 17.93 -3.84 24.87
N PRO A 472 18.60 -4.94 24.47
CA PRO A 472 18.04 -5.86 23.49
C PRO A 472 16.77 -6.56 24.00
N PRO A 473 15.75 -6.74 23.15
CA PRO A 473 14.54 -7.45 23.55
C PRO A 473 14.82 -8.94 23.76
N ALA A 474 14.11 -9.58 24.70
CA ALA A 474 14.35 -10.97 25.09
C ALA A 474 14.31 -11.97 23.92
N TRP A 475 13.53 -11.68 22.88
CA TRP A 475 13.46 -12.53 21.69
C TRP A 475 14.74 -12.51 20.84
N ALA A 476 15.57 -11.47 20.95
CA ALA A 476 16.83 -11.33 20.21
C ALA A 476 17.94 -12.27 20.72
N ALA A 477 17.73 -12.94 21.87
CA ALA A 477 18.59 -14.02 22.36
C ALA A 477 18.47 -15.30 21.51
N ARG A 478 17.42 -15.43 20.67
CA ARG A 478 17.26 -16.58 19.77
C ARG A 478 18.34 -16.61 18.70
N ASN A 479 18.66 -17.81 18.23
CA ASN A 479 19.43 -18.01 17.02
C ASN A 479 18.52 -17.92 15.78
N MET A 480 19.11 -17.84 14.58
CA MET A 480 18.36 -17.71 13.32
C MET A 480 17.35 -18.85 13.14
N ALA A 481 17.75 -20.10 13.39
CA ALA A 481 16.87 -21.26 13.28
C ALA A 481 15.64 -21.14 14.19
N GLY A 482 15.83 -20.75 15.46
CA GLY A 482 14.74 -20.56 16.42
C GLY A 482 13.81 -19.41 16.03
N LEU A 483 14.32 -18.36 15.38
CA LEU A 483 13.49 -17.27 14.88
C LEU A 483 12.68 -17.70 13.64
N ARG A 484 13.29 -18.45 12.72
CA ARG A 484 12.64 -19.03 11.54
C ARG A 484 11.50 -19.99 11.92
N SER A 485 11.74 -20.89 12.88
CA SER A 485 10.70 -21.79 13.39
C SER A 485 9.53 -21.03 14.03
N LEU A 486 9.81 -19.93 14.74
CA LEU A 486 8.76 -19.10 15.33
C LEU A 486 7.86 -18.47 14.27
N VAL A 487 8.43 -17.95 13.18
CA VAL A 487 7.65 -17.39 12.05
C VAL A 487 6.85 -18.49 11.37
N ARG A 488 7.45 -19.66 11.10
CA ARG A 488 6.73 -20.81 10.53
C ARG A 488 5.50 -21.17 11.36
N ASP A 489 5.68 -21.38 12.67
CA ASP A 489 4.59 -21.78 13.57
C ASP A 489 3.49 -20.73 13.61
N ARG A 490 3.87 -19.44 13.60
CA ARG A 490 2.90 -18.34 13.52
C ARG A 490 2.15 -18.33 12.19
N VAL A 491 2.82 -18.51 11.05
CA VAL A 491 2.18 -18.58 9.73
C VAL A 491 1.21 -19.76 9.64
N SER A 492 1.61 -20.94 10.12
CA SER A 492 0.77 -22.14 10.08
C SER A 492 -0.48 -22.03 10.97
N GLY A 493 -0.36 -21.38 12.14
CA GLY A 493 -1.39 -21.38 13.19
C GLY A 493 -2.17 -20.07 13.37
N SER A 494 -2.00 -19.07 12.50
CA SER A 494 -2.62 -17.74 12.69
C SER A 494 -3.15 -17.09 11.42
N GLU A 495 -3.73 -15.90 11.57
CA GLU A 495 -4.27 -15.07 10.50
C GLU A 495 -3.24 -14.72 9.41
N LEU A 496 -1.93 -14.76 9.72
CA LEU A 496 -0.87 -14.54 8.73
C LEU A 496 -0.89 -15.58 7.61
N GLY A 497 -1.29 -16.81 7.92
CA GLY A 497 -1.47 -17.86 6.92
C GLY A 497 -2.61 -17.53 5.94
N ALA A 498 -3.70 -16.94 6.42
CA ALA A 498 -4.82 -16.56 5.56
C ALA A 498 -4.48 -15.40 4.60
N VAL A 499 -3.60 -14.49 5.02
CA VAL A 499 -3.06 -13.43 4.14
C VAL A 499 -2.22 -14.05 3.02
N ALA A 500 -1.39 -15.05 3.34
CA ALA A 500 -0.58 -15.76 2.36
C ALA A 500 -1.44 -16.54 1.35
N ASP A 501 -2.51 -17.20 1.81
CA ASP A 501 -3.46 -17.92 0.94
C ASP A 501 -4.16 -16.97 -0.06
N LEU A 502 -4.48 -15.74 0.37
CA LEU A 502 -5.07 -14.72 -0.51
C LEU A 502 -4.05 -14.09 -1.47
N ALA A 503 -2.80 -13.93 -1.03
CA ALA A 503 -1.73 -13.36 -1.84
C ALA A 503 -1.22 -14.34 -2.91
N VAL A 504 -1.32 -15.65 -2.64
CA VAL A 504 -0.85 -16.73 -3.51
C VAL A 504 -1.99 -17.73 -3.75
N PRO A 505 -2.97 -17.40 -4.62
CA PRO A 505 -4.13 -18.28 -4.87
C PRO A 505 -3.78 -19.59 -5.59
N ASP A 506 -2.84 -19.56 -6.55
CA ASP A 506 -2.25 -20.76 -7.15
C ASP A 506 -0.71 -20.68 -7.09
N PRO A 507 -0.06 -21.41 -6.17
CA PRO A 507 1.38 -21.38 -6.03
C PRO A 507 2.15 -21.93 -7.24
N VAL A 508 1.55 -22.82 -8.04
CA VAL A 508 2.19 -23.34 -9.25
C VAL A 508 2.27 -22.23 -10.30
N PHE A 509 1.17 -21.50 -10.49
CA PHE A 509 1.13 -20.34 -11.37
C PHE A 509 2.11 -19.25 -10.91
N THR A 510 2.12 -18.91 -9.61
CA THR A 510 3.03 -17.90 -9.06
C THR A 510 4.51 -18.19 -9.37
N VAL A 511 4.91 -19.46 -9.29
CA VAL A 511 6.27 -19.90 -9.61
C VAL A 511 6.55 -19.78 -11.12
N VAL A 512 5.66 -20.31 -11.96
CA VAL A 512 5.84 -20.25 -13.42
C VAL A 512 5.86 -18.81 -13.93
N ASP A 513 5.01 -17.94 -13.39
CA ASP A 513 4.95 -16.52 -13.78
C ASP A 513 6.22 -15.77 -13.34
N ASP A 514 6.71 -16.00 -12.12
CA ASP A 514 7.97 -15.40 -11.64
C ASP A 514 9.18 -15.83 -12.50
N LEU A 515 9.34 -17.12 -12.83
CA LEU A 515 10.43 -17.55 -13.73
C LEU A 515 10.31 -16.96 -15.12
N ARG A 516 9.07 -16.89 -15.65
CA ARG A 516 8.84 -16.30 -16.96
C ARG A 516 9.26 -14.83 -16.98
N ILE A 517 8.87 -14.06 -15.96
CA ILE A 517 9.25 -12.65 -15.83
C ILE A 517 10.77 -12.51 -15.80
N ARG A 518 11.47 -13.33 -15.01
CA ARG A 518 12.95 -13.31 -14.93
C ARG A 518 13.60 -13.72 -16.25
N ALA A 519 13.09 -14.74 -16.93
CA ALA A 519 13.62 -15.18 -18.22
C ALA A 519 13.45 -14.13 -19.32
N LEU A 520 12.42 -13.29 -19.23
CA LEU A 520 12.19 -12.17 -20.15
C LEU A 520 13.00 -10.93 -19.79
N ALA A 521 13.47 -10.81 -18.54
CA ALA A 521 14.28 -9.68 -18.10
C ALA A 521 15.66 -9.69 -18.78
N GLY A 522 15.92 -8.69 -19.64
CA GLY A 522 17.19 -8.53 -20.37
C GLY A 522 17.14 -8.95 -21.85
N VAL A 523 15.99 -9.41 -22.36
CA VAL A 523 15.82 -9.76 -23.77
C VAL A 523 15.28 -8.57 -24.55
N HIS A 524 16.16 -7.93 -25.33
CA HIS A 524 15.83 -6.69 -26.03
C HIS A 524 15.30 -6.92 -27.46
N ASP A 525 15.65 -8.05 -28.10
CA ASP A 525 15.20 -8.36 -29.46
C ASP A 525 13.84 -9.08 -29.50
N ALA A 526 13.06 -8.81 -30.54
CA ALA A 526 11.69 -9.30 -30.66
C ALA A 526 11.60 -10.82 -30.93
N ASP A 527 12.57 -11.38 -31.65
CA ASP A 527 12.61 -12.81 -31.97
C ASP A 527 12.96 -13.67 -30.74
N GLY A 528 13.92 -13.21 -29.93
CA GLY A 528 14.27 -13.79 -28.65
C GLY A 528 13.08 -13.80 -27.69
N ARG A 529 12.39 -12.66 -27.55
CA ARG A 529 11.18 -12.56 -26.71
C ARG A 529 10.05 -13.48 -27.20
N ARG A 530 9.82 -13.58 -28.52
CA ARG A 530 8.82 -14.52 -29.09
C ARG A 530 9.13 -15.97 -28.76
N ARG A 531 10.36 -16.42 -29.03
CA ARG A 531 10.79 -17.80 -28.75
C ARG A 531 10.63 -18.16 -27.27
N LEU A 532 11.06 -17.27 -26.37
CA LEU A 532 10.91 -17.48 -24.92
C LEU A 532 9.44 -17.46 -24.49
N THR A 533 8.61 -16.59 -25.05
CA THR A 533 7.18 -16.57 -24.73
C THR A 533 6.49 -17.87 -25.15
N GLU A 534 6.76 -18.38 -26.35
CA GLU A 534 6.22 -19.67 -26.81
C GLU A 534 6.70 -20.85 -25.94
N GLU A 535 7.97 -20.83 -25.56
CA GLU A 535 8.53 -21.82 -24.66
C GLU A 535 7.85 -21.81 -23.29
N TRP A 536 7.73 -20.63 -22.67
CA TRP A 536 7.09 -20.48 -21.37
C TRP A 536 5.58 -20.73 -21.42
N ASN A 537 4.91 -20.50 -22.54
CA ASN A 537 3.52 -20.90 -22.74
C ASN A 537 3.38 -22.43 -22.77
N ARG A 538 4.31 -23.15 -23.44
CA ARG A 538 4.36 -24.62 -23.37
C ARG A 538 4.65 -25.12 -21.95
N VAL A 539 5.52 -24.43 -21.21
CA VAL A 539 5.79 -24.73 -19.78
C VAL A 539 4.51 -24.53 -18.96
N ALA A 540 3.83 -23.40 -19.11
CA ALA A 540 2.61 -23.10 -18.37
C ALA A 540 1.50 -24.12 -18.66
N GLN A 541 1.29 -24.48 -19.92
CA GLN A 541 0.35 -25.55 -20.27
C GLN A 541 0.71 -26.87 -19.59
N ALA A 542 1.96 -27.33 -19.72
CA ALA A 542 2.38 -28.61 -19.15
C ALA A 542 2.30 -28.61 -17.61
N VAL A 543 2.71 -27.53 -16.94
CA VAL A 543 2.90 -27.50 -15.49
C VAL A 543 1.67 -26.98 -14.75
N VAL A 544 1.08 -25.88 -15.22
CA VAL A 544 -0.07 -25.23 -14.57
C VAL A 544 -1.34 -25.98 -14.95
N THR A 545 -1.57 -26.22 -16.25
CA THR A 545 -2.81 -26.85 -16.73
C THR A 545 -2.76 -28.38 -16.60
N ASP A 546 -1.73 -29.01 -17.14
CA ASP A 546 -1.66 -30.48 -17.24
C ASP A 546 -1.05 -31.14 -15.99
N GLY A 547 -0.46 -30.35 -15.10
CA GLY A 547 0.10 -30.83 -13.83
C GLY A 547 1.36 -31.69 -13.96
N ASP A 548 2.13 -31.56 -15.05
CA ASP A 548 3.31 -32.39 -15.37
C ASP A 548 4.41 -32.26 -14.28
N PRO A 549 4.66 -33.33 -13.50
CA PRO A 549 5.66 -33.31 -12.43
C PRO A 549 7.09 -33.30 -12.96
N GLY A 550 7.36 -33.89 -14.13
CA GLY A 550 8.69 -33.94 -14.73
C GLY A 550 9.08 -32.61 -15.37
N ARG A 551 8.13 -31.87 -15.95
CA ARG A 551 8.39 -30.49 -16.40
C ARG A 551 8.54 -29.55 -15.21
N TRP A 552 7.73 -29.69 -14.16
CA TRP A 552 7.86 -28.95 -12.90
C TRP A 552 9.26 -29.11 -12.28
N GLN A 553 9.74 -30.34 -12.09
CA GLN A 553 11.06 -30.56 -11.49
C GLN A 553 12.21 -29.95 -12.31
N ARG A 554 12.12 -30.01 -13.65
CA ARG A 554 13.13 -29.40 -14.52
C ARG A 554 13.18 -27.89 -14.38
N ILE A 555 12.02 -27.21 -14.43
CA ILE A 555 12.01 -25.74 -14.32
C ILE A 555 12.47 -25.24 -12.94
N LEU A 556 12.26 -26.02 -11.87
CA LEU A 556 12.79 -25.68 -10.55
C LEU A 556 14.29 -25.94 -10.44
N ALA A 557 14.78 -27.04 -11.03
CA ALA A 557 16.21 -27.36 -11.03
C ALA A 557 17.05 -26.34 -11.80
N ASP A 558 16.49 -25.80 -12.88
CA ASP A 558 17.13 -24.81 -13.75
C ASP A 558 16.93 -23.36 -13.26
N SER A 559 16.30 -23.14 -12.10
CA SER A 559 16.01 -21.82 -11.55
C SER A 559 16.78 -21.49 -10.27
N ASP A 560 16.50 -20.32 -9.70
CA ASP A 560 17.04 -19.86 -8.42
C ASP A 560 16.43 -20.56 -7.19
N TYR A 561 15.47 -21.46 -7.37
CA TYR A 561 14.80 -22.15 -6.26
C TYR A 561 14.68 -23.69 -6.44
N PRO A 562 15.81 -24.38 -6.65
CA PRO A 562 15.82 -25.84 -6.80
C PRO A 562 15.33 -26.55 -5.54
N GLN A 563 15.51 -25.96 -4.36
CA GLN A 563 15.04 -26.53 -3.09
C GLN A 563 13.51 -26.52 -2.95
N LEU A 564 12.78 -25.80 -3.81
CA LEU A 564 11.32 -25.88 -3.85
C LEU A 564 10.86 -27.29 -4.25
N ALA A 565 11.63 -28.00 -5.08
CA ALA A 565 11.33 -29.37 -5.48
C ALA A 565 11.36 -30.36 -4.31
N GLU A 566 12.11 -30.06 -3.25
CA GLU A 566 12.13 -30.89 -2.03
C GLU A 566 10.88 -30.71 -1.16
N VAL A 567 10.26 -29.53 -1.23
CA VAL A 567 9.08 -29.16 -0.44
C VAL A 567 7.79 -29.48 -1.19
N ALA A 568 7.78 -29.18 -2.48
CA ALA A 568 6.67 -29.39 -3.39
C ALA A 568 7.18 -30.11 -4.65
N PRO A 569 7.34 -31.45 -4.60
CA PRO A 569 7.94 -32.21 -5.71
C PRO A 569 7.06 -32.29 -6.97
N THR A 570 5.78 -31.92 -6.85
CA THR A 570 4.82 -31.89 -7.96
C THR A 570 3.93 -30.65 -7.88
N PRO A 571 3.31 -30.21 -9.00
CA PRO A 571 2.33 -29.12 -9.00
C PRO A 571 1.20 -29.32 -7.98
N ASP A 572 0.66 -30.54 -7.90
CA ASP A 572 -0.38 -30.86 -6.91
C ASP A 572 0.11 -30.76 -5.47
N ALA A 573 1.37 -31.10 -5.20
CA ALA A 573 1.95 -30.94 -3.87
C ALA A 573 2.06 -29.45 -3.50
N ALA A 574 2.47 -28.60 -4.44
CA ALA A 574 2.50 -27.15 -4.23
C ALA A 574 1.09 -26.60 -3.93
N ARG A 575 0.08 -27.00 -4.71
CA ARG A 575 -1.32 -26.57 -4.50
C ARG A 575 -1.90 -27.06 -3.19
N ARG A 576 -1.59 -28.29 -2.76
CA ARG A 576 -2.00 -28.81 -1.45
C ARG A 576 -1.39 -28.04 -0.29
N LEU A 577 -0.16 -27.57 -0.42
CA LEU A 577 0.47 -26.71 0.58
C LEU A 577 -0.15 -25.30 0.58
N GLY A 578 -0.54 -24.80 -0.59
CA GLY A 578 -1.12 -23.46 -0.75
C GLY A 578 -0.12 -22.35 -0.38
N GLY A 579 -0.60 -21.09 -0.44
CA GLY A 579 0.21 -19.92 -0.08
C GLY A 579 0.76 -20.00 1.36
N ARG A 580 -0.06 -20.41 2.32
CA ARG A 580 0.34 -20.60 3.71
C ARG A 580 1.44 -21.63 3.90
N GLY A 581 1.26 -22.83 3.33
CA GLY A 581 2.22 -23.92 3.51
C GLY A 581 3.57 -23.57 2.90
N LEU A 582 3.58 -22.87 1.77
CA LEU A 582 4.80 -22.46 1.09
C LEU A 582 5.48 -21.26 1.76
N LEU A 583 4.73 -20.29 2.29
CA LEU A 583 5.29 -19.25 3.15
C LEU A 583 5.90 -19.84 4.43
N ALA A 584 5.22 -20.80 5.06
CA ALA A 584 5.75 -21.49 6.24
C ALA A 584 7.04 -22.28 5.91
N ALA A 585 7.07 -22.96 4.77
CA ALA A 585 8.27 -23.63 4.28
C ALA A 585 9.40 -22.66 3.97
N ALA A 586 9.10 -21.50 3.37
CA ALA A 586 10.07 -20.44 3.11
C ALA A 586 10.60 -19.83 4.41
N ALA A 587 9.76 -19.70 5.44
CA ALA A 587 10.18 -19.28 6.76
C ALA A 587 11.19 -20.27 7.36
N GLU A 588 10.98 -21.58 7.20
CA GLU A 588 11.84 -22.62 7.77
C GLU A 588 13.15 -22.82 6.99
N ARG A 589 13.09 -22.84 5.66
CA ARG A 589 14.22 -23.23 4.78
C ARG A 589 14.88 -22.01 4.13
N PRO A 590 16.15 -21.68 4.47
CA PRO A 590 16.85 -20.54 3.86
C PRO A 590 16.98 -20.63 2.33
N GLY A 591 17.06 -21.86 1.80
CA GLY A 591 17.14 -22.09 0.35
C GLY A 591 15.92 -21.62 -0.44
N LEU A 592 14.78 -21.42 0.22
CA LEU A 592 13.58 -20.87 -0.43
C LEU A 592 13.53 -19.34 -0.41
N TRP A 593 14.57 -18.67 0.11
CA TRP A 593 14.65 -17.21 0.12
C TRP A 593 14.48 -16.55 -1.26
N PRO A 594 15.03 -17.08 -2.37
CA PRO A 594 14.86 -16.47 -3.70
C PRO A 594 13.48 -16.73 -4.33
N SER A 595 12.62 -17.53 -3.67
CA SER A 595 11.30 -17.89 -4.19
C SER A 595 10.28 -16.79 -3.90
N PRO A 596 9.22 -16.64 -4.73
CA PRO A 596 8.18 -15.63 -4.53
C PRO A 596 7.39 -15.80 -3.22
N PHE A 597 7.52 -16.95 -2.54
CA PHE A 597 6.87 -17.20 -1.26
C PHE A 597 7.61 -16.53 -0.09
N ALA A 598 8.86 -16.09 -0.29
CA ALA A 598 9.63 -15.38 0.73
C ALA A 598 9.25 -13.90 0.88
N ASP A 599 8.54 -13.32 -0.10
CA ASP A 599 8.21 -11.89 -0.16
C ASP A 599 7.39 -11.40 1.05
N LEU A 600 6.57 -12.29 1.64
CA LEU A 600 5.78 -11.98 2.83
C LEU A 600 6.52 -12.21 4.15
N LEU A 601 7.74 -12.75 4.14
CA LEU A 601 8.51 -13.03 5.35
C LEU A 601 8.85 -11.79 6.17
N PRO A 602 9.21 -10.62 5.60
CA PRO A 602 9.42 -9.40 6.39
C PRO A 602 8.18 -9.00 7.19
N GLU A 603 7.00 -9.05 6.57
CA GLU A 603 5.73 -8.70 7.22
C GLU A 603 5.33 -9.78 8.24
N ALA A 604 5.46 -11.05 7.90
CA ALA A 604 5.20 -12.15 8.82
C ALA A 604 6.12 -12.10 10.05
N LEU A 605 7.41 -11.78 9.86
CA LEU A 605 8.39 -11.63 10.93
C LEU A 605 8.07 -10.43 11.82
N ALA A 606 7.74 -9.28 11.23
CA ALA A 606 7.33 -8.08 11.97
C ALA A 606 6.10 -8.37 12.84
N HIS A 607 5.06 -9.01 12.29
CA HIS A 607 3.88 -9.41 13.05
C HIS A 607 4.17 -10.49 14.11
N THR A 608 5.05 -11.44 13.83
CA THR A 608 5.41 -12.53 14.76
C THR A 608 6.12 -12.01 16.00
N LEU A 609 7.04 -11.07 15.81
CA LEU A 609 7.80 -10.43 16.90
C LEU A 609 7.09 -9.20 17.47
N GLY A 610 6.02 -8.75 16.81
CA GLY A 610 5.33 -7.51 17.10
C GLY A 610 6.23 -6.29 16.91
N LEU A 611 7.10 -6.25 15.89
CA LEU A 611 8.00 -5.11 15.64
C LEU A 611 7.35 -4.09 14.71
N ASP A 612 7.58 -2.80 14.97
CA ASP A 612 7.48 -1.77 13.92
C ASP A 612 8.78 -1.81 13.11
N LEU A 613 8.79 -2.65 12.07
CA LEU A 613 9.97 -2.91 11.26
C LEU A 613 10.03 -1.91 10.11
N ARG A 614 11.02 -1.02 10.12
CA ARG A 614 11.18 0.06 9.14
C ARG A 614 12.25 -0.29 8.12
N LEU A 615 11.82 -0.46 6.87
CA LEU A 615 12.71 -0.71 5.74
C LEU A 615 13.15 0.62 5.13
N VAL A 616 14.45 0.92 5.23
CA VAL A 616 15.09 2.12 4.71
C VAL A 616 15.73 1.79 3.38
N ARG A 617 15.32 2.47 2.31
CA ARG A 617 15.90 2.31 0.97
C ARG A 617 16.09 3.67 0.27
N PRO A 618 16.96 3.76 -0.76
CA PRO A 618 17.02 4.96 -1.61
C PRO A 618 15.67 5.27 -2.25
N ASP A 619 15.32 6.55 -2.32
CA ASP A 619 14.15 7.02 -3.07
C ASP A 619 14.45 6.98 -4.58
N PRO A 620 13.69 6.23 -5.39
CA PRO A 620 13.91 6.16 -6.82
C PRO A 620 13.52 7.45 -7.56
N GLN A 621 12.74 8.34 -6.95
CA GLN A 621 12.24 9.58 -7.55
C GLN A 621 13.08 10.80 -7.16
N VAL A 622 13.83 10.73 -6.06
CA VAL A 622 14.59 11.87 -5.52
C VAL A 622 16.01 11.44 -5.18
N ALA A 623 16.97 11.90 -5.97
CA ALA A 623 18.38 11.59 -5.79
C ALA A 623 18.87 11.97 -4.39
N GLY A 624 19.43 11.00 -3.66
CA GLY A 624 19.97 11.19 -2.31
C GLY A 624 18.92 11.19 -1.17
N ALA A 625 17.63 11.14 -1.48
CA ALA A 625 16.60 10.95 -0.46
C ALA A 625 16.44 9.46 -0.10
N LEU A 626 15.93 9.19 1.10
CA LEU A 626 15.61 7.85 1.59
C LEU A 626 14.10 7.72 1.77
N LEU A 627 13.56 6.59 1.30
CA LEU A 627 12.20 6.17 1.57
C LEU A 627 12.20 5.18 2.74
N VAL A 628 11.35 5.45 3.73
CA VAL A 628 11.12 4.54 4.86
C VAL A 628 9.77 3.86 4.68
N THR A 629 9.77 2.54 4.57
CA THR A 629 8.54 1.73 4.52
C THR A 629 8.32 1.05 5.87
N GLU A 630 7.20 1.34 6.51
CA GLU A 630 6.83 0.74 7.79
C GLU A 630 6.13 -0.61 7.60
N LEU A 631 6.61 -1.64 8.28
CA LEU A 631 6.00 -2.96 8.37
C LEU A 631 5.53 -3.20 9.79
N HIS A 632 4.26 -3.59 9.95
CA HIS A 632 3.58 -3.69 11.25
C HIS A 632 3.76 -2.45 12.18
N PRO A 633 3.48 -1.23 11.68
CA PRO A 633 3.72 -0.04 12.48
C PRO A 633 2.86 -0.01 13.76
N GLY A 634 3.47 0.41 14.88
CA GLY A 634 2.85 0.32 16.21
C GLY A 634 3.03 -1.03 16.90
N GLY A 635 3.94 -1.87 16.39
CA GLY A 635 4.33 -3.13 17.03
C GLY A 635 4.86 -2.95 18.46
N VAL A 636 4.43 -3.86 19.34
CA VAL A 636 4.68 -3.88 20.80
C VAL A 636 6.10 -4.26 21.22
N GLY A 637 6.87 -4.83 20.28
CA GLY A 637 8.29 -5.15 20.39
C GLY A 637 9.20 -3.94 20.11
N GLY A 638 8.62 -2.78 19.79
CA GLY A 638 9.32 -1.54 19.48
C GLY A 638 9.74 -1.42 18.02
N THR A 639 10.30 -0.27 17.68
CA THR A 639 10.76 0.05 16.31
C THR A 639 12.16 -0.50 16.05
N LEU A 640 12.37 -1.00 14.84
CA LEU A 640 13.66 -1.49 14.37
C LEU A 640 13.85 -1.12 12.89
N HIS A 641 14.99 -0.52 12.56
CA HIS A 641 15.32 -0.11 11.19
C HIS A 641 16.23 -1.13 10.53
N LEU A 642 15.98 -1.41 9.26
CA LEU A 642 16.84 -2.22 8.38
C LEU A 642 17.09 -1.46 7.10
N ALA A 643 18.28 -1.60 6.52
CA ALA A 643 18.51 -1.16 5.15
C ALA A 643 18.02 -2.24 4.19
N TYR A 644 17.31 -1.84 3.15
CA TYR A 644 16.77 -2.72 2.13
C TYR A 644 17.25 -2.27 0.75
N ASN A 645 17.78 -3.20 -0.05
CA ASN A 645 18.32 -2.88 -1.39
C ASN A 645 17.24 -2.61 -2.45
N GLY A 646 15.97 -2.86 -2.13
CA GLY A 646 14.85 -2.70 -3.06
C GLY A 646 14.44 -3.98 -3.77
N SER A 647 15.21 -5.07 -3.67
CA SER A 647 14.91 -6.36 -4.29
C SER A 647 14.75 -7.51 -3.28
N ASP A 648 15.80 -7.84 -2.53
CA ASP A 648 15.91 -9.14 -1.86
C ASP A 648 16.95 -9.20 -0.72
N HIS A 649 17.64 -8.10 -0.43
CA HIS A 649 18.72 -8.05 0.55
C HIS A 649 18.48 -7.04 1.66
N TYR A 650 18.84 -7.44 2.88
CA TYR A 650 18.63 -6.68 4.10
C TYR A 650 19.91 -6.58 4.92
N ASP A 651 20.23 -5.38 5.38
CA ASP A 651 21.32 -5.12 6.31
C ASP A 651 20.81 -4.51 7.61
N ALA A 652 21.53 -4.77 8.70
CA ALA A 652 21.18 -4.19 9.99
C ALA A 652 21.51 -2.70 10.01
N LEU A 653 20.58 -1.90 10.52
CA LEU A 653 20.84 -0.53 10.95
C LEU A 653 20.92 -0.51 12.48
N VAL A 654 22.12 -0.24 12.99
CA VAL A 654 22.40 -0.14 14.42
C VAL A 654 22.47 1.34 14.80
N PRO A 655 21.72 1.81 15.81
CA PRO A 655 21.78 3.21 16.24
C PRO A 655 23.22 3.64 16.50
N ALA A 656 23.62 4.77 15.93
CA ALA A 656 24.89 5.40 16.21
C ALA A 656 24.68 6.49 17.28
N PRO A 657 25.59 6.65 18.25
CA PRO A 657 25.52 7.75 19.19
C PRO A 657 25.57 9.08 18.43
N GLU A 658 24.65 9.98 18.75
CA GLU A 658 24.67 11.34 18.23
C GLU A 658 25.96 12.02 18.72
N PRO A 659 26.71 12.73 17.86
CA PRO A 659 27.85 13.49 18.34
C PRO A 659 27.34 14.49 19.38
N ALA A 660 27.94 14.50 20.56
CA ALA A 660 27.62 15.48 21.59
C ALA A 660 27.71 16.89 20.98
N PRO A 661 26.77 17.80 21.30
CA PRO A 661 26.90 19.18 20.84
C PRO A 661 28.25 19.71 21.31
N GLU A 662 29.05 20.27 20.38
CA GLU A 662 30.29 20.97 20.73
C GLU A 662 29.95 22.02 21.79
N GLU A 663 30.50 21.83 22.99
CA GLU A 663 30.42 22.83 24.04
C GLU A 663 30.99 24.14 23.48
N THR A 664 30.12 25.13 23.30
CA THR A 664 30.55 26.48 22.96
C THR A 664 31.47 26.96 24.08
N PRO A 665 32.73 27.36 23.80
CA PRO A 665 33.63 27.77 24.86
C PRO A 665 33.04 28.98 25.57
N GLU A 666 32.93 28.90 26.90
CA GLU A 666 32.43 30.00 27.74
C GLU A 666 33.19 31.29 27.42
N PRO A 667 32.49 32.44 27.30
CA PRO A 667 33.15 33.71 27.07
C PRO A 667 33.98 34.06 28.31
N THR A 668 35.30 34.15 28.09
CA THR A 668 36.30 34.61 29.06
C THR A 668 35.82 35.86 29.81
N GLY A 669 35.42 35.68 31.07
CA GLY A 669 35.05 36.77 31.96
C GLY A 669 36.27 37.63 32.29
N GLY A 670 36.25 38.90 31.87
CA GLY A 670 37.18 39.94 32.31
C GLY A 670 37.06 40.23 33.82
N PRO A 671 38.10 40.81 34.44
CA PRO A 671 38.26 40.79 35.89
C PRO A 671 37.36 41.80 36.59
N VAL A 672 36.60 41.34 37.59
CA VAL A 672 35.87 42.19 38.55
C VAL A 672 36.66 42.24 39.87
N PRO A 673 36.88 43.42 40.47
CA PRO A 673 37.83 43.61 41.56
C PRO A 673 37.35 43.07 42.91
N ARG A 674 38.33 42.65 43.73
CA ARG A 674 38.18 42.06 45.07
C ARG A 674 37.76 43.07 46.13
N THR A 675 36.83 42.68 47.01
CA THR A 675 36.77 42.97 48.47
C THR A 675 35.47 42.33 49.00
N ARG A 676 35.32 41.73 50.19
CA ARG A 676 36.14 41.52 51.40
C ARG A 676 35.44 40.37 52.18
N THR A 677 36.19 39.44 52.75
CA THR A 677 35.70 38.33 53.61
C THR A 677 35.31 38.82 55.02
N VAL A 678 34.26 38.28 55.66
CA VAL A 678 34.20 37.35 56.85
C VAL A 678 32.97 37.79 57.71
N PRO A 679 32.29 36.98 58.58
CA PRO A 679 31.89 35.56 58.59
C PRO A 679 30.36 35.33 58.85
N THR A 680 29.95 34.07 58.83
CA THR A 680 28.68 33.51 59.33
C THR A 680 28.46 33.65 60.85
N PRO A 681 27.19 33.57 61.30
CA PRO A 681 26.89 32.83 62.53
C PRO A 681 25.78 31.78 62.35
N SER A 682 25.95 30.68 63.07
CA SER A 682 24.97 29.60 63.31
C SER A 682 23.77 30.07 64.14
N GLY A 683 22.62 29.40 64.00
CA GLY A 683 21.51 29.54 64.94
C GLY A 683 20.24 28.77 64.58
N SER A 684 19.92 27.76 65.38
CA SER A 684 18.73 26.90 65.38
C SER A 684 17.40 27.63 65.65
N GLY A 685 16.24 27.04 65.29
CA GLY A 685 14.95 27.42 65.88
C GLY A 685 13.68 26.95 65.14
N CYS A 686 12.78 26.29 65.87
CA CYS A 686 11.51 25.66 65.46
C CYS A 686 10.31 26.61 65.23
N ALA A 687 9.22 26.00 64.72
CA ALA A 687 7.78 26.34 64.80
C ALA A 687 7.25 27.41 63.83
N ALA A 688 5.97 27.47 63.42
CA ALA A 688 4.83 26.56 63.22
C ALA A 688 3.73 27.41 62.52
N TRP A 689 2.99 26.81 61.57
CA TRP A 689 1.56 26.94 61.12
C TRP A 689 0.69 28.13 61.61
N PRO A 690 -0.40 28.58 60.90
CA PRO A 690 -1.42 27.71 60.26
C PRO A 690 -2.22 28.27 59.04
N GLY A 691 -3.08 27.42 58.44
CA GLY A 691 -4.12 27.83 57.48
C GLY A 691 -4.87 26.68 56.75
N SER A 692 -5.62 25.87 57.50
CA SER A 692 -6.63 24.88 57.05
C SER A 692 -7.90 25.53 56.43
N PRO A 693 -8.87 24.82 55.77
CA PRO A 693 -9.40 23.51 56.16
C PRO A 693 -9.86 22.49 55.08
N MET A 694 -10.06 21.27 55.60
CA MET A 694 -10.64 20.05 55.02
C MET A 694 -12.17 20.13 54.80
N PRO A 695 -12.75 19.07 54.20
CA PRO A 695 -13.91 18.42 54.80
C PRO A 695 -13.67 16.93 55.14
N THR A 696 -14.36 16.52 56.19
CA THR A 696 -14.56 15.20 56.82
C THR A 696 -15.13 14.16 55.83
N GLY A 697 -14.98 12.84 55.93
CA GLY A 697 -14.73 11.94 57.05
C GLY A 697 -15.94 11.00 57.24
N ARG A 698 -15.89 9.76 56.73
CA ARG A 698 -16.69 8.61 57.23
C ARG A 698 -15.92 7.30 57.07
N ARG A 699 -15.77 6.58 58.19
CA ARG A 699 -15.10 5.28 58.36
C ARG A 699 -16.00 4.09 57.97
N PRO A 700 -15.43 2.88 57.73
CA PRO A 700 -16.13 1.64 57.39
C PRO A 700 -16.36 0.75 58.64
N PRO A 701 -17.11 -0.36 58.52
CA PRO A 701 -17.00 -1.47 59.45
C PRO A 701 -16.24 -2.66 58.84
N THR A 702 -15.35 -3.20 59.66
CA THR A 702 -14.65 -4.48 59.52
C THR A 702 -15.59 -5.67 59.73
N GLY A 703 -15.41 -6.74 58.96
CA GLY A 703 -15.98 -8.06 59.23
C GLY A 703 -15.16 -9.14 58.52
N ALA A 704 -14.34 -9.86 59.29
CA ALA A 704 -13.52 -10.96 58.82
C ALA A 704 -14.31 -12.28 58.89
N THR A 705 -14.22 -13.11 57.85
CA THR A 705 -14.26 -14.57 58.00
C THR A 705 -13.41 -15.21 56.91
N ARG A 706 -12.40 -15.95 57.36
CA ARG A 706 -11.60 -16.89 56.56
C ARG A 706 -12.44 -18.13 56.27
N SER A 707 -12.38 -18.62 55.03
CA SER A 707 -12.48 -20.07 54.74
C SER A 707 -11.67 -20.40 53.49
N ARG A 708 -10.68 -21.28 53.69
CA ARG A 708 -10.01 -22.05 52.63
C ARG A 708 -11.04 -22.92 51.91
N TRP A 709 -10.88 -23.17 50.61
CA TRP A 709 -10.62 -24.51 50.07
C TRP A 709 -10.28 -24.47 48.57
N ARG A 710 -9.58 -25.51 48.15
CA ARG A 710 -8.79 -25.72 46.94
C ARG A 710 -9.64 -26.16 45.71
N PRO A 711 -9.04 -26.26 44.51
CA PRO A 711 -9.71 -26.48 43.24
C PRO A 711 -10.03 -27.97 43.00
N SER A 712 -11.01 -28.26 42.14
CA SER A 712 -11.18 -29.58 41.54
C SER A 712 -11.43 -29.49 40.04
N SER A 713 -10.69 -30.36 39.36
CA SER A 713 -10.63 -30.72 37.96
C SER A 713 -11.76 -31.67 37.51
N ASN A 714 -11.93 -31.75 36.18
CA ASN A 714 -12.36 -32.89 35.35
C ASN A 714 -13.79 -33.46 35.45
N GLY A 715 -14.31 -33.85 34.27
CA GLY A 715 -15.46 -34.74 34.11
C GLY A 715 -16.45 -34.25 33.04
N THR A 716 -16.19 -34.40 31.74
CA THR A 716 -16.66 -35.51 30.87
C THR A 716 -18.19 -35.61 30.72
N ALA A 717 -18.66 -35.52 29.46
CA ALA A 717 -19.99 -35.93 28.97
C ALA A 717 -20.20 -37.46 29.12
N PRO A 718 -21.31 -38.14 28.68
CA PRO A 718 -22.52 -37.74 27.89
C PRO A 718 -23.81 -38.43 28.46
N PRO A 719 -24.85 -38.89 27.70
CA PRO A 719 -25.45 -38.49 26.40
C PRO A 719 -26.99 -38.24 26.46
N ALA A 720 -27.52 -37.51 25.46
CA ALA A 720 -28.75 -37.79 24.68
C ALA A 720 -28.92 -36.69 23.62
#